data_AF-A0A2K6GGP9-F1
#
_entry.id   AF-A0A2K6GGP9-F1
#
_cell.length_a   1.000
_cell.length_b   1.000
_cell.length_c   1.000
_cell.angle_alpha   90.00
_cell.angle_beta   90.00
_cell.angle_gamma   90.00
#
_symmetry.space_group_name_H-M   'P 1'
#
loop_
_entity.id
_entity.type
_entity.pdbx_description
1 polymer ?
#
loop_
_entity_poly.entity_id
_entity_poly.type
_entity_poly.pdbx_seq_one_letter_code
_entity_poly.pdbx_strand_id
1 'polypeptide(L)'
;MGRSFSLMLMVVVTSWFITAVATDSSETRTKCHCPARCSWEGRGSGQKVCSECHSNATCMEDGVITTCSCKEGFSGDGLVCEDLDECAIPGAHNCSANESCVNTLGSYTCVCREGFHRTPGLGCTDVDECSESGLSHCHALATCVNEEGSYSCVCPAGYLGDGWHCECSPGSCGPGLDCLPEGDALVCTDPCQAYTTLDEYWRSTEYGEGYACDSGLNGWYRFVGQGGVRMAETCVPILRCNTAAPMWLNGTHPSSGEGIVSRTACAHWSGHCCLWDAPVQVKACEGGYYVYNLTAPPECHLAYCTDPSSVEGTCDECSIDEDCRSDNGRWHCQCKGDFNITDISLLERRLECGANDIKVSLSKCQLKSLGFEKVFMYLRDSRCSGFNERGNRDWVSVVTPAQAGPCGTVMTKNETHATYSNILYLADEIIIRDRNIKINFACSYPLDMKVSLMTSLQPVVSVLNISVGGTGMFTVRMALFQSPSYTQPYQGSSVTLTTDAFLYVGIILDGGDLSRFALLMTNCYATPSSNATDPLKYFIIQDRCPSLEDSTVQVVENGESPQSRFSVQMFRFTGNYDLVYLHCEVYLCDFMNENCKPTCSGGTRFRSGGVIDQSRVLNLGPITRKGERAPPSSTFLLLKVWLPLILGATLTVTLQ
;
A
#
# COMPACT_ATOMS: atom_id res chain seq x y z
N MET A 1 -17.09 40.97 -10.50
CA MET A 1 -16.28 42.10 -10.01
C MET A 1 -14.96 42.08 -10.75
N GLY A 2 -14.78 42.95 -11.74
CA GLY A 2 -13.54 43.04 -12.51
C GLY A 2 -12.54 43.96 -11.83
N ARG A 3 -11.25 43.61 -11.94
CA ARG A 3 -10.14 44.56 -11.81
C ARG A 3 -9.07 44.26 -12.86
N SER A 4 -8.57 45.36 -13.40
CA SER A 4 -7.90 45.53 -14.67
C SER A 4 -6.42 45.17 -14.58
N PHE A 5 -5.92 44.50 -15.61
CA PHE A 5 -4.50 44.38 -15.92
C PHE A 5 -3.97 45.77 -16.37
N SER A 6 -2.81 46.17 -15.85
CA SER A 6 -2.03 47.30 -16.34
C SER A 6 -0.63 46.80 -16.67
N LEU A 7 -0.34 46.74 -17.97
CA LEU A 7 0.94 46.36 -18.57
C LEU A 7 1.84 47.61 -18.54
N MET A 8 3.01 47.57 -17.90
CA MET A 8 4.00 48.65 -17.96
C MET A 8 5.30 48.11 -18.56
N LEU A 9 5.59 48.61 -19.76
CA LEU A 9 6.71 48.27 -20.62
C LEU A 9 7.99 48.94 -20.09
N MET A 10 8.99 48.16 -19.68
CA MET A 10 10.33 48.68 -19.36
C MET A 10 11.21 48.66 -20.62
N VAL A 11 11.64 49.86 -21.03
CA VAL A 11 12.60 50.10 -22.11
C VAL A 11 14.01 50.10 -21.51
N VAL A 12 14.86 49.21 -22.04
CA VAL A 12 16.27 49.07 -21.72
C VAL A 12 17.06 50.18 -22.41
N VAL A 13 17.85 50.95 -21.66
CA VAL A 13 18.83 51.91 -22.19
C VAL A 13 20.21 51.54 -21.65
N THR A 14 21.06 51.02 -22.52
CA THR A 14 22.46 50.65 -22.26
C THR A 14 23.36 51.89 -22.32
N SER A 15 24.12 52.14 -21.24
CA SER A 15 25.17 53.16 -21.19
C SER A 15 26.56 52.54 -21.40
N TRP A 16 27.33 53.13 -22.31
CA TRP A 16 28.74 52.87 -22.58
C TRP A 16 29.56 54.07 -22.09
N PHE A 17 30.57 53.90 -21.23
CA PHE A 17 31.77 54.75 -21.07
C PHE A 17 32.77 53.94 -20.21
N ILE A 18 33.69 53.20 -20.83
CA ILE A 18 35.10 53.55 -21.12
C ILE A 18 35.91 53.93 -19.87
N THR A 19 36.73 52.96 -19.48
CA THR A 19 37.85 53.00 -18.54
C THR A 19 38.99 53.89 -19.07
N ALA A 20 39.62 54.66 -18.18
CA ALA A 20 40.91 55.29 -18.43
C ALA A 20 41.89 54.89 -17.31
N VAL A 21 42.91 54.15 -17.74
CA VAL A 21 44.04 53.64 -16.96
C VAL A 21 45.06 54.76 -16.79
N ALA A 22 45.62 54.89 -15.59
CA ALA A 22 46.76 55.74 -15.31
C ALA A 22 48.06 55.08 -15.79
N THR A 23 48.89 55.81 -16.54
CA THR A 23 50.27 55.44 -16.86
C THR A 23 51.20 56.61 -16.59
N ASP A 24 52.27 56.30 -15.85
CA ASP A 24 53.44 57.12 -15.57
C ASP A 24 54.26 57.42 -16.84
N SER A 25 54.79 58.64 -16.98
CA SER A 25 56.06 58.89 -17.69
C SER A 25 56.58 60.31 -17.45
N SER A 26 57.91 60.38 -17.46
CA SER A 26 58.83 61.44 -17.08
C SER A 26 59.06 62.57 -18.09
N GLU A 27 59.70 63.63 -17.58
CA GLU A 27 60.52 64.66 -18.26
C GLU A 27 59.83 65.73 -19.11
N THR A 28 59.99 67.01 -18.74
CA THR A 28 61.05 67.86 -19.30
C THR A 28 60.98 69.32 -18.79
N ARG A 29 62.18 69.88 -18.72
CA ARG A 29 62.60 71.19 -18.25
C ARG A 29 62.43 72.22 -19.38
N THR A 30 61.78 73.36 -19.16
CA THR A 30 62.05 74.55 -20.00
C THR A 30 61.87 75.86 -19.23
N LYS A 31 62.95 76.65 -19.28
CA LYS A 31 63.09 78.02 -18.79
C LYS A 31 62.13 78.98 -19.50
N CYS A 32 61.60 79.95 -18.78
CA CYS A 32 61.20 81.24 -19.35
C CYS A 32 61.99 82.37 -18.67
N HIS A 33 62.73 83.11 -19.49
CA HIS A 33 63.47 84.32 -19.15
C HIS A 33 62.51 85.50 -19.01
N CYS A 34 62.75 86.35 -18.01
CA CYS A 34 62.14 87.66 -17.86
C CYS A 34 63.20 88.73 -18.23
N PRO A 35 62.90 89.70 -19.13
CA PRO A 35 63.68 90.91 -19.23
C PRO A 35 62.80 92.14 -19.01
N ALA A 36 63.13 92.96 -18.02
CA ALA A 36 63.22 94.42 -18.19
C ALA A 36 63.63 95.09 -16.87
N ARG A 37 64.65 95.93 -16.99
CA ARG A 37 65.10 96.95 -16.04
C ARG A 37 63.95 97.83 -15.56
N CYS A 38 63.95 98.18 -14.28
CA CYS A 38 63.59 99.52 -13.81
C CYS A 38 64.52 99.93 -12.67
N SER A 39 65.19 101.06 -12.86
CA SER A 39 66.01 101.76 -11.88
C SER A 39 65.37 103.13 -11.67
N TRP A 40 64.96 103.45 -10.45
CA TRP A 40 64.77 104.83 -9.98
C TRP A 40 65.09 104.89 -8.47
N GLU A 41 66.03 105.77 -8.13
CA GLU A 41 66.27 106.28 -6.78
C GLU A 41 65.08 107.16 -6.35
N GLY A 42 64.73 107.15 -5.06
CA GLY A 42 63.72 108.06 -4.55
C GLY A 42 63.31 107.79 -3.11
N ARG A 43 63.97 108.49 -2.19
CA ARG A 43 63.64 108.60 -0.78
C ARG A 43 62.23 109.23 -0.62
N GLY A 44 61.32 108.60 0.10
CA GLY A 44 60.00 109.19 0.39
C GLY A 44 59.15 108.27 1.26
N SER A 45 58.92 108.69 2.50
CA SER A 45 58.00 108.08 3.46
C SER A 45 56.58 108.02 2.89
N GLY A 46 56.16 106.84 2.44
CA GLY A 46 54.79 106.54 2.05
C GLY A 46 53.96 106.25 3.30
N GLN A 47 53.18 107.24 3.70
CA GLN A 47 52.11 107.14 4.68
C GLN A 47 51.06 106.15 4.12
N LYS A 48 50.98 104.94 4.70
CA LYS A 48 50.01 103.91 4.28
C LYS A 48 48.59 104.45 4.50
N VAL A 49 47.70 104.29 3.53
CA VAL A 49 46.28 104.74 3.65
C VAL A 49 45.41 103.50 3.87
N CYS A 50 44.33 103.59 4.68
CA CYS A 50 43.50 102.40 5.00
C CYS A 50 42.94 101.67 3.76
N SER A 51 42.82 102.35 2.62
CA SER A 51 42.41 101.75 1.34
C SER A 51 43.42 100.76 0.75
N GLU A 52 44.66 100.75 1.25
CA GLU A 52 45.73 99.83 0.83
C GLU A 52 45.82 98.58 1.71
N CYS A 53 45.11 98.53 2.83
CA CYS A 53 45.08 97.34 3.69
C CYS A 53 44.41 96.16 2.96
N HIS A 54 44.86 94.94 3.25
CA HIS A 54 44.21 93.73 2.75
C HIS A 54 42.73 93.68 3.17
N SER A 55 41.86 93.05 2.38
CA SER A 55 40.42 92.89 2.71
C SER A 55 40.18 92.20 4.07
N ASN A 56 41.12 91.34 4.46
CA ASN A 56 41.14 90.63 5.74
C ASN A 56 42.02 91.29 6.82
N ALA A 57 42.28 92.60 6.72
CA ALA A 57 42.99 93.39 7.75
C ALA A 57 42.07 94.44 8.40
N THR A 58 42.34 94.78 9.65
CA THR A 58 41.79 95.95 10.34
C THR A 58 42.75 97.12 10.20
N CYS A 59 42.21 98.29 9.83
CA CYS A 59 42.95 99.53 9.84
C CYS A 59 42.73 100.24 11.18
N MET A 60 43.80 100.50 11.93
CA MET A 60 43.75 101.39 13.10
C MET A 60 44.46 102.69 12.77
N GLU A 61 43.79 103.81 13.00
CA GLU A 61 44.35 105.16 12.84
C GLU A 61 44.69 105.71 14.23
N ASP A 62 45.97 105.72 14.59
CA ASP A 62 46.45 106.39 15.80
C ASP A 62 47.24 107.65 15.40
N GLY A 63 46.51 108.76 15.26
CA GLY A 63 47.04 110.06 14.88
C GLY A 63 47.56 110.15 13.44
N VAL A 64 48.83 109.79 13.20
CA VAL A 64 49.56 110.02 11.92
C VAL A 64 50.11 108.72 11.32
N ILE A 65 50.08 107.61 12.07
CA ILE A 65 50.56 106.31 11.60
C ILE A 65 49.35 105.40 11.39
N THR A 66 49.13 105.04 10.13
CA THR A 66 48.15 104.04 9.74
C THR A 66 48.80 102.66 9.80
N THR A 67 48.33 101.83 10.73
CA THR A 67 48.78 100.44 10.86
C THR A 67 47.67 99.50 10.42
N CYS A 68 47.93 98.74 9.35
CA CYS A 68 47.11 97.59 8.99
C CYS A 68 47.57 96.41 9.84
N SER A 69 46.66 95.75 10.55
CA SER A 69 46.91 94.47 11.20
C SER A 69 45.94 93.44 10.60
N CYS A 70 46.41 92.23 10.29
CA CYS A 70 45.50 91.18 9.85
C CYS A 70 44.41 90.94 10.91
N LYS A 71 43.18 90.67 10.47
CA LYS A 71 42.07 90.27 11.34
C LYS A 71 42.43 88.95 12.04
N GLU A 72 41.78 88.66 13.17
CA GLU A 72 41.91 87.33 13.80
C GLU A 72 41.63 86.22 12.78
N GLY A 73 42.41 85.13 12.83
CA GLY A 73 42.40 84.04 11.85
C GLY A 73 43.25 84.27 10.59
N PHE A 74 43.98 85.40 10.51
CA PHE A 74 44.89 85.68 9.39
C PHE A 74 46.28 86.10 9.87
N SER A 75 47.31 85.74 9.12
CA SER A 75 48.71 86.11 9.37
C SER A 75 49.31 86.90 8.22
N GLY A 76 50.21 87.83 8.52
CA GLY A 76 50.84 88.69 7.52
C GLY A 76 51.16 90.09 8.04
N ASP A 77 51.47 91.01 7.12
CA ASP A 77 51.91 92.38 7.43
C ASP A 77 50.77 93.42 7.39
N GLY A 78 49.53 92.96 7.25
CA GLY A 78 48.32 93.78 7.13
C GLY A 78 48.06 94.33 5.72
N LEU A 79 49.04 94.28 4.81
CA LEU A 79 48.87 94.57 3.38
C LEU A 79 48.65 93.28 2.57
N VAL A 80 49.31 92.21 2.98
CA VAL A 80 49.07 90.83 2.55
C VAL A 80 48.66 90.05 3.80
N CYS A 81 47.46 89.49 3.80
CA CYS A 81 47.00 88.62 4.88
C CYS A 81 46.64 87.26 4.28
N GLU A 82 47.40 86.26 4.68
CA GLU A 82 47.14 84.87 4.35
C GLU A 82 46.37 84.23 5.50
N ASP A 83 45.54 83.26 5.13
CA ASP A 83 44.76 82.48 6.08
C ASP A 83 45.69 81.76 7.07
N LEU A 84 45.40 81.86 8.37
CA LEU A 84 46.17 81.15 9.38
C LEU A 84 45.56 79.76 9.53
N ASP A 85 46.26 78.72 9.08
CA ASP A 85 45.81 77.36 9.29
C ASP A 85 45.98 76.94 10.76
N GLU A 86 44.93 77.14 11.57
CA GLU A 86 44.96 76.75 12.98
C GLU A 86 45.05 75.24 13.19
N CYS A 87 44.71 74.43 12.18
CA CYS A 87 44.82 72.98 12.21
C CYS A 87 46.26 72.50 12.02
N ALA A 88 47.10 73.28 11.34
CA ALA A 88 48.53 73.00 11.18
C ALA A 88 49.38 73.38 12.40
N ILE A 89 48.81 74.12 13.36
CA ILE A 89 49.52 74.67 14.52
C ILE A 89 49.07 73.96 15.81
N PRO A 90 49.97 73.19 16.48
CA PRO A 90 49.62 72.51 17.72
C PRO A 90 49.10 73.48 18.79
N GLY A 91 47.88 73.25 19.27
CA GLY A 91 47.24 74.05 20.33
C GLY A 91 46.55 75.33 19.87
N ALA A 92 46.48 75.60 18.56
CA ALA A 92 45.76 76.77 18.01
C ALA A 92 44.24 76.51 17.80
N HIS A 93 43.79 75.25 17.89
CA HIS A 93 42.37 74.87 17.82
C HIS A 93 41.92 74.17 19.12
N ASN A 94 40.61 74.16 19.39
CA ASN A 94 40.01 73.54 20.58
C ASN A 94 39.15 72.30 20.28
N CYS A 95 39.31 71.67 19.11
CA CYS A 95 38.57 70.45 18.75
C CYS A 95 38.78 69.30 19.73
N SER A 96 37.72 68.53 19.98
CA SER A 96 37.67 67.38 20.90
C SER A 96 38.37 66.14 20.34
N ALA A 97 38.60 65.11 21.16
CA ALA A 97 39.36 63.91 20.79
C ALA A 97 38.80 63.12 19.58
N ASN A 98 37.49 63.18 19.33
CA ASN A 98 36.79 62.51 18.21
C ASN A 98 36.38 63.48 17.08
N GLU A 99 36.99 64.67 17.06
CA GLU A 99 36.80 65.68 16.02
C GLU A 99 38.07 65.79 15.15
N SER A 100 37.87 66.21 13.91
CA SER A 100 38.90 66.64 12.97
C SER A 100 38.80 68.15 12.78
N CYS A 101 39.94 68.82 12.82
CA CYS A 101 40.02 70.25 12.54
C CYS A 101 40.03 70.46 11.02
N VAL A 102 39.08 71.26 10.53
CA VAL A 102 39.03 71.68 9.13
C VAL A 102 39.22 73.19 9.09
N ASN A 103 40.34 73.60 8.50
CA ASN A 103 40.65 75.01 8.32
C ASN A 103 39.67 75.65 7.33
N THR A 104 39.20 76.85 7.66
CA THR A 104 38.27 77.65 6.86
C THR A 104 38.82 79.06 6.74
N LEU A 105 38.41 79.82 5.73
CA LEU A 105 38.98 81.15 5.53
C LEU A 105 38.69 82.07 6.74
N GLY A 106 39.71 82.38 7.52
CA GLY A 106 39.70 83.21 8.72
C GLY A 106 39.28 82.51 10.01
N SER A 107 39.16 81.18 10.04
CA SER A 107 38.82 80.41 11.24
C SER A 107 38.98 78.90 11.02
N TYR A 108 38.61 78.08 12.00
CA TYR A 108 38.52 76.63 11.84
C TYR A 108 37.13 76.12 12.25
N THR A 109 36.78 74.95 11.73
CA THR A 109 35.60 74.20 12.16
C THR A 109 36.01 72.82 12.62
N CYS A 110 35.43 72.37 13.74
CA CYS A 110 35.60 71.01 14.23
C CYS A 110 34.46 70.15 13.70
N VAL A 111 34.80 69.15 12.89
CA VAL A 111 33.85 68.17 12.34
C VAL A 111 34.07 66.83 13.02
N CYS A 112 33.01 66.06 13.28
CA CYS A 112 33.18 64.71 13.79
C CYS A 112 34.00 63.88 12.80
N ARG A 113 34.88 63.02 13.31
CA ARG A 113 35.61 62.05 12.48
C ARG A 113 34.63 61.09 11.81
N GLU A 114 35.06 60.43 10.74
CA GLU A 114 34.29 59.33 10.14
C GLU A 114 33.95 58.29 11.23
N GLY A 115 32.72 57.74 11.19
CA GLY A 115 32.17 56.89 12.25
C GLY A 115 31.51 57.63 13.42
N PHE A 116 31.49 58.97 13.43
CA PHE A 116 30.88 59.76 14.50
C PHE A 116 29.87 60.78 13.97
N HIS A 117 28.80 61.02 14.72
CA HIS A 117 27.78 62.03 14.42
C HIS A 117 27.63 63.03 15.56
N ARG A 118 27.20 64.25 15.22
CA ARG A 118 27.11 65.35 16.19
C ARG A 118 25.80 65.28 16.98
N THR A 119 25.89 65.02 18.28
CA THR A 119 24.75 64.98 19.19
C THR A 119 24.66 66.27 20.03
N PRO A 120 23.51 66.99 20.01
CA PRO A 120 23.34 68.22 20.77
C PRO A 120 23.61 68.02 22.28
N GLY A 121 24.56 68.78 22.83
CA GLY A 121 24.91 68.76 24.25
C GLY A 121 25.88 67.62 24.68
N LEU A 122 26.15 66.65 23.81
CA LEU A 122 27.04 65.50 24.10
C LEU A 122 28.30 65.47 23.22
N GLY A 123 28.39 66.31 22.19
CA GLY A 123 29.55 66.35 21.27
C GLY A 123 29.43 65.31 20.15
N CYS A 124 30.56 64.79 19.67
CA CYS A 124 30.59 63.69 18.70
C CYS A 124 30.38 62.37 19.41
N THR A 125 29.28 61.70 19.08
CA THR A 125 28.96 60.35 19.54
C THR A 125 29.23 59.36 18.42
N ASP A 126 29.61 58.15 18.81
CA ASP A 126 29.79 57.03 17.91
C ASP A 126 28.50 56.73 17.13
N VAL A 127 28.62 56.42 15.85
CA VAL A 127 27.50 55.95 15.03
C VAL A 127 27.45 54.44 15.19
N ASP A 128 26.37 53.92 15.77
CA ASP A 128 26.21 52.47 15.88
C ASP A 128 25.66 51.92 14.56
N GLU A 129 26.56 51.55 13.64
CA GLU A 129 26.19 51.05 12.32
C GLU A 129 25.41 49.73 12.38
N CYS A 130 25.49 48.99 13.49
CA CYS A 130 24.74 47.76 13.72
C CYS A 130 23.28 48.02 14.14
N SER A 131 23.01 49.14 14.82
CA SER A 131 21.67 49.53 15.24
C SER A 131 20.90 50.32 14.15
N GLU A 132 21.64 50.99 13.27
CA GLU A 132 21.08 51.83 12.21
C GLU A 132 20.87 51.04 10.91
N SER A 133 19.61 50.98 10.47
CA SER A 133 19.23 50.20 9.29
C SER A 133 19.90 50.71 8.00
N GLY A 134 20.71 49.86 7.37
CA GLY A 134 21.35 50.13 6.09
C GLY A 134 22.78 50.69 6.16
N LEU A 135 23.33 50.87 7.37
CA LEU A 135 24.73 51.28 7.56
C LEU A 135 25.69 50.09 7.75
N SER A 136 25.23 48.99 8.35
CA SER A 136 26.00 47.73 8.36
C SER A 136 25.96 47.06 6.98
N HIS A 137 27.12 46.83 6.37
CA HIS A 137 27.25 46.06 5.13
C HIS A 137 27.65 44.59 5.34
N CYS A 138 27.55 44.07 6.58
CA CYS A 138 27.96 42.72 6.93
C CYS A 138 27.30 41.67 6.03
N HIS A 139 27.95 40.52 5.87
CA HIS A 139 27.33 39.38 5.20
C HIS A 139 25.99 39.06 5.87
N ALA A 140 24.99 38.60 5.11
CA ALA A 140 23.64 38.34 5.62
C ALA A 140 23.60 37.34 6.81
N LEU A 141 24.62 36.48 6.92
CA LEU A 141 24.77 35.51 8.01
C LEU A 141 25.64 36.02 9.17
N ALA A 142 26.43 37.08 8.97
CA ALA A 142 27.36 37.57 9.97
C ALA A 142 26.67 38.42 11.04
N THR A 143 27.20 38.37 12.25
CA THR A 143 26.79 39.25 13.35
C THR A 143 27.62 40.53 13.30
N CYS A 144 26.94 41.68 13.24
CA CYS A 144 27.59 42.99 13.35
C CYS A 144 27.95 43.27 14.81
N VAL A 145 29.17 43.76 15.04
CA VAL A 145 29.68 44.18 16.34
C VAL A 145 30.12 45.63 16.21
N ASN A 146 29.46 46.51 16.95
CA ASN A 146 29.79 47.93 16.96
C ASN A 146 31.08 48.17 17.75
N GLU A 147 31.99 48.96 17.19
CA GLU A 147 33.27 49.35 17.79
C GLU A 147 33.33 50.88 17.84
N GLU A 148 34.14 51.47 18.72
CA GLU A 148 34.19 52.94 18.78
C GLU A 148 34.82 53.52 17.49
N GLY A 149 34.01 54.21 16.69
CA GLY A 149 34.35 54.83 15.41
C GLY A 149 34.27 53.90 14.19
N SER A 150 33.79 52.66 14.34
CA SER A 150 33.67 51.69 13.25
C SER A 150 32.85 50.46 13.66
N TYR A 151 32.75 49.45 12.79
CA TYR A 151 32.14 48.17 13.15
C TYR A 151 32.88 47.01 12.52
N SER A 152 32.76 45.83 13.14
CA SER A 152 33.27 44.58 12.62
C SER A 152 32.16 43.56 12.41
N CYS A 153 32.38 42.63 11.49
CA CYS A 153 31.43 41.57 11.17
C CYS A 153 32.05 40.22 11.57
N VAL A 154 31.28 39.36 12.23
CA VAL A 154 31.74 38.05 12.69
C VAL A 154 30.88 36.97 12.06
N CYS A 155 31.50 36.06 11.30
CA CYS A 155 30.79 34.91 10.75
C CYS A 155 30.26 34.00 11.87
N PRO A 156 29.07 33.41 11.68
CA PRO A 156 28.49 32.52 12.68
C PRO A 156 29.29 31.21 12.77
N ALA A 157 29.07 30.46 13.85
CA ALA A 157 29.76 29.19 14.06
C ALA A 157 29.58 28.24 12.87
N GLY A 158 30.70 27.74 12.36
CA GLY A 158 30.76 26.84 11.20
C GLY A 158 30.86 27.52 9.84
N TYR A 159 30.91 28.85 9.80
CA TYR A 159 31.27 29.62 8.61
C TYR A 159 32.65 30.27 8.80
N LEU A 160 33.44 30.25 7.74
CA LEU A 160 34.76 30.87 7.66
C LEU A 160 34.68 32.12 6.79
N GLY A 161 35.42 33.16 7.16
CA GLY A 161 35.47 34.40 6.39
C GLY A 161 35.81 35.62 7.24
N ASP A 162 35.74 36.80 6.62
CA ASP A 162 36.04 38.10 7.22
C ASP A 162 34.80 38.81 7.79
N GLY A 163 33.63 38.14 7.76
CA GLY A 163 32.35 38.69 8.19
C GLY A 163 31.63 39.50 7.11
N TRP A 164 32.32 39.91 6.05
CA TRP A 164 31.74 40.49 4.83
C TRP A 164 31.42 39.41 3.80
N HIS A 165 32.23 38.35 3.78
CA HIS A 165 31.95 37.07 3.15
C HIS A 165 32.00 35.97 4.21
N CYS A 166 30.99 35.10 4.23
CA CYS A 166 30.95 33.94 5.11
C CYS A 166 30.54 32.70 4.32
N GLU A 167 31.43 31.72 4.24
CA GLU A 167 31.19 30.44 3.55
C GLU A 167 31.48 29.27 4.49
N CYS A 168 30.71 28.18 4.36
CA CYS A 168 31.03 26.94 5.08
C CYS A 168 31.97 26.05 4.22
N SER A 169 32.59 25.09 4.88
CA SER A 169 33.37 24.02 4.22
C SER A 169 32.95 22.66 4.79
N PRO A 170 33.15 21.53 4.09
CA PRO A 170 32.83 20.21 4.63
C PRO A 170 33.43 19.99 6.02
N GLY A 171 32.58 19.67 7.00
CA GLY A 171 32.98 19.48 8.40
C GLY A 171 33.15 20.75 9.25
N SER A 172 32.90 21.95 8.72
CA SER A 172 32.88 23.18 9.55
C SER A 172 31.57 23.36 10.32
N CYS A 173 30.47 22.81 9.82
CA CYS A 173 29.14 22.97 10.39
C CYS A 173 28.98 22.28 11.77
N GLY A 174 27.96 22.71 12.52
CA GLY A 174 27.63 22.16 13.83
C GLY A 174 27.25 20.67 13.82
N PRO A 175 27.11 20.04 15.00
CA PRO A 175 26.85 18.60 15.11
C PRO A 175 25.57 18.21 14.35
N GLY A 176 25.72 17.30 13.38
CA GLY A 176 24.61 16.81 12.55
C GLY A 176 24.30 17.64 11.30
N LEU A 177 25.00 18.75 11.06
CA LEU A 177 24.85 19.55 9.84
C LEU A 177 26.08 19.35 8.94
N ASP A 178 25.88 19.48 7.64
CA ASP A 178 26.97 19.50 6.66
C ASP A 178 26.83 20.69 5.71
N CYS A 179 27.92 21.05 5.06
CA CYS A 179 27.99 22.19 4.16
C CYS A 179 27.56 21.76 2.75
N LEU A 180 26.29 22.07 2.39
CA LEU A 180 25.67 21.59 1.15
C LEU A 180 25.30 22.76 0.23
N PRO A 181 25.31 22.55 -1.11
CA PRO A 181 24.94 23.59 -2.06
C PRO A 181 23.44 23.87 -2.04
N GLU A 182 23.07 25.14 -1.89
CA GLU A 182 21.71 25.66 -2.01
C GLU A 182 21.72 26.82 -3.01
N GLY A 183 21.43 26.52 -4.28
CA GLY A 183 21.60 27.48 -5.39
C GLY A 183 23.08 27.72 -5.70
N ASP A 184 23.51 28.99 -5.64
CA ASP A 184 24.89 29.41 -5.90
C ASP A 184 25.75 29.48 -4.61
N ALA A 185 25.17 29.19 -3.44
CA ALA A 185 25.85 29.32 -2.14
C ALA A 185 25.93 28.00 -1.38
N LEU A 186 26.94 27.88 -0.51
CA LEU A 186 27.10 26.75 0.41
C LEU A 186 26.52 27.10 1.79
N VAL A 187 25.61 26.25 2.28
CA VAL A 187 24.88 26.50 3.53
C VAL A 187 24.94 25.26 4.43
N CYS A 188 25.14 25.47 5.73
CA CYS A 188 25.06 24.41 6.73
C CYS A 188 23.63 23.88 6.82
N THR A 189 23.38 22.72 6.21
CA THR A 189 22.07 22.11 6.06
C THR A 189 22.07 20.71 6.66
N ASP A 190 20.90 20.26 7.10
CA ASP A 190 20.73 18.87 7.54
C ASP A 190 20.73 17.92 6.32
N PRO A 191 21.67 16.95 6.22
CA PRO A 191 21.68 15.98 5.13
C PRO A 191 20.43 15.09 5.05
N CYS A 192 19.64 15.01 6.12
CA CYS A 192 18.35 14.33 6.13
C CYS A 192 17.26 15.10 5.36
N GLN A 193 17.51 16.35 4.98
CA GLN A 193 16.62 17.19 4.16
C GLN A 193 17.15 17.40 2.74
N ALA A 194 18.44 17.19 2.50
CA ALA A 194 19.10 17.38 1.21
C ALA A 194 19.97 16.17 0.84
N TYR A 195 19.41 15.25 0.06
CA TYR A 195 20.08 14.03 -0.39
C TYR A 195 19.52 13.55 -1.75
N THR A 196 20.28 12.70 -2.43
CA THR A 196 19.84 11.99 -3.64
C THR A 196 19.41 10.56 -3.32
N THR A 197 18.34 10.06 -3.93
CA THR A 197 17.89 8.67 -3.71
C THR A 197 18.60 7.69 -4.63
N LEU A 198 18.98 6.54 -4.09
CA LEU A 198 19.45 5.36 -4.82
C LEU A 198 18.44 4.23 -4.62
N ASP A 199 17.70 3.87 -5.67
CA ASP A 199 16.57 2.93 -5.63
C ASP A 199 16.82 1.65 -6.43
N GLU A 200 18.04 1.46 -6.93
CA GLU A 200 18.34 0.40 -7.87
C GLU A 200 18.38 -0.97 -7.19
N TYR A 201 17.46 -1.86 -7.57
CA TYR A 201 17.35 -3.21 -7.00
C TYR A 201 18.64 -4.04 -7.10
N TRP A 202 19.46 -3.78 -8.12
CA TRP A 202 20.73 -4.48 -8.32
C TRP A 202 21.73 -4.25 -7.19
N ARG A 203 21.49 -3.26 -6.31
CA ARG A 203 22.30 -2.98 -5.12
C ARG A 203 22.13 -4.03 -4.00
N SER A 204 21.12 -4.89 -4.11
CA SER A 204 20.87 -5.96 -3.12
C SER A 204 22.02 -6.96 -3.04
N THR A 205 22.37 -7.37 -1.82
CA THR A 205 23.30 -8.49 -1.60
C THR A 205 22.78 -9.83 -2.13
N GLU A 206 21.48 -9.96 -2.39
CA GLU A 206 20.88 -11.13 -3.06
C GLU A 206 20.98 -11.06 -4.59
N TYR A 207 21.24 -9.88 -5.15
CA TYR A 207 21.39 -9.72 -6.58
C TYR A 207 22.67 -10.40 -7.09
N GLY A 208 22.59 -10.95 -8.31
CA GLY A 208 23.64 -11.73 -8.93
C GLY A 208 24.89 -10.94 -9.34
N GLU A 209 25.76 -11.62 -10.10
CA GLU A 209 27.06 -11.10 -10.52
C GLU A 209 26.96 -10.04 -11.63
N GLY A 210 27.91 -9.10 -11.65
CA GLY A 210 27.99 -8.05 -12.67
C GLY A 210 29.21 -7.14 -12.50
N TYR A 211 29.23 -6.02 -13.24
CA TYR A 211 30.35 -5.07 -13.28
C TYR A 211 29.92 -3.61 -13.03
N ALA A 212 28.88 -3.40 -12.24
CA ALA A 212 28.42 -2.08 -11.83
C ALA A 212 29.51 -1.33 -11.05
N CYS A 213 29.51 -0.01 -11.25
CA CYS A 213 30.52 0.90 -10.74
C CYS A 213 29.89 2.18 -10.23
N ASP A 214 30.13 2.51 -8.97
CA ASP A 214 29.67 3.74 -8.34
C ASP A 214 30.68 4.90 -8.50
N SER A 215 31.41 4.97 -9.62
CA SER A 215 32.44 6.01 -9.87
C SER A 215 31.91 7.44 -9.94
N GLY A 216 30.59 7.61 -10.16
CA GLY A 216 29.93 8.90 -10.21
C GLY A 216 29.37 9.39 -8.87
N LEU A 217 29.47 8.62 -7.79
CA LEU A 217 28.92 9.02 -6.50
C LEU A 217 29.81 10.05 -5.80
N ASN A 218 29.22 11.18 -5.43
CA ASN A 218 29.86 12.21 -4.62
C ASN A 218 28.79 13.05 -3.91
N GLY A 219 28.66 12.86 -2.60
CA GLY A 219 27.74 13.62 -1.74
C GLY A 219 26.77 12.72 -0.98
N TRP A 220 25.66 13.31 -0.51
CA TRP A 220 24.70 12.62 0.34
C TRP A 220 23.65 11.84 -0.44
N TYR A 221 23.53 10.55 -0.12
CA TYR A 221 22.61 9.61 -0.73
C TYR A 221 21.75 8.90 0.31
N ARG A 222 20.58 8.45 -0.12
CA ARG A 222 19.69 7.58 0.64
C ARG A 222 19.35 6.34 -0.17
N PHE A 223 19.64 5.17 0.38
CA PHE A 223 19.18 3.90 -0.19
C PHE A 223 17.69 3.71 0.08
N VAL A 224 16.94 3.38 -0.97
CA VAL A 224 15.51 3.08 -0.94
C VAL A 224 15.23 1.89 -1.83
N GLY A 225 14.01 1.33 -1.77
CA GLY A 225 13.63 0.23 -2.64
C GLY A 225 13.74 -1.16 -1.99
N GLN A 226 13.40 -2.18 -2.76
CA GLN A 226 13.35 -3.58 -2.31
C GLN A 226 14.74 -4.22 -2.17
N GLY A 227 15.78 -3.61 -2.76
CA GLY A 227 17.14 -4.12 -2.63
C GLY A 227 17.77 -3.89 -1.25
N GLY A 228 17.10 -3.12 -0.39
CA GLY A 228 17.59 -2.73 0.94
C GLY A 228 17.55 -1.22 1.13
N VAL A 229 17.25 -0.79 2.36
CA VAL A 229 17.17 0.65 2.74
C VAL A 229 18.39 1.13 3.52
N ARG A 230 19.37 0.25 3.75
CA ARG A 230 20.64 0.57 4.39
C ARG A 230 21.76 -0.29 3.82
N MET A 231 23.00 0.20 3.90
CA MET A 231 24.18 -0.58 3.50
C MET A 231 24.30 -1.87 4.33
N ALA A 232 24.87 -2.92 3.76
CA ALA A 232 25.16 -4.14 4.51
C ALA A 232 26.23 -3.88 5.58
N GLU A 233 26.03 -4.34 6.81
CA GLU A 233 27.01 -4.24 7.92
C GLU A 233 27.92 -5.47 8.02
N THR A 234 27.73 -6.43 7.12
CA THR A 234 28.50 -7.68 7.08
C THR A 234 29.19 -7.82 5.74
N CYS A 235 30.32 -8.52 5.76
CA CYS A 235 31.11 -8.76 4.55
C CYS A 235 30.29 -9.49 3.49
N VAL A 236 30.06 -8.80 2.38
CA VAL A 236 29.28 -9.32 1.25
C VAL A 236 30.16 -10.25 0.40
N PRO A 237 29.73 -11.48 0.06
CA PRO A 237 30.49 -12.38 -0.81
C PRO A 237 30.79 -11.75 -2.17
N ILE A 238 31.95 -12.07 -2.77
CA ILE A 238 32.32 -11.61 -4.13
C ILE A 238 31.22 -11.90 -5.16
N LEU A 239 31.17 -11.12 -6.25
CA LEU A 239 30.20 -11.30 -7.35
C LEU A 239 28.72 -11.20 -6.90
N ARG A 240 28.43 -10.27 -6.00
CA ARG A 240 27.08 -9.90 -5.54
C ARG A 240 26.81 -8.43 -5.80
N CYS A 241 25.54 -8.01 -5.69
CA CYS A 241 25.16 -6.61 -5.89
C CYS A 241 25.60 -6.09 -7.27
N ASN A 242 25.54 -6.97 -8.28
CA ASN A 242 25.91 -6.63 -9.66
C ASN A 242 27.34 -6.08 -9.81
N THR A 243 28.26 -6.38 -8.89
CA THR A 243 29.64 -5.88 -8.92
C THR A 243 30.65 -6.99 -8.61
N ALA A 244 31.90 -6.79 -9.02
CA ALA A 244 32.95 -7.80 -8.84
C ALA A 244 33.43 -7.82 -7.38
N ALA A 245 33.63 -6.63 -6.80
CA ALA A 245 34.05 -6.44 -5.42
C ALA A 245 32.98 -5.62 -4.67
N PRO A 246 32.05 -6.29 -3.97
CA PRO A 246 30.97 -5.60 -3.27
C PRO A 246 31.48 -4.84 -2.05
N MET A 247 31.00 -3.59 -1.89
CA MET A 247 31.32 -2.74 -0.75
C MET A 247 30.23 -2.79 0.33
N TRP A 248 30.66 -2.89 1.58
CA TRP A 248 29.80 -2.98 2.77
C TRP A 248 30.31 -2.04 3.87
N LEU A 249 29.45 -1.66 4.79
CA LEU A 249 29.78 -0.74 5.88
C LEU A 249 30.54 -1.47 7.00
N ASN A 250 31.79 -1.08 7.24
CA ASN A 250 32.58 -1.62 8.34
C ASN A 250 32.23 -0.90 9.64
N GLY A 251 31.35 -1.53 10.42
CA GLY A 251 30.81 -1.02 11.68
C GLY A 251 29.30 -0.94 11.66
N THR A 252 28.71 -0.67 12.81
CA THR A 252 27.26 -0.51 12.93
C THR A 252 26.81 0.88 12.47
N HIS A 253 25.60 0.95 11.93
CA HIS A 253 24.92 2.23 11.70
C HIS A 253 24.78 3.02 13.02
N PRO A 254 24.82 4.36 12.97
CA PRO A 254 24.71 5.19 14.16
C PRO A 254 23.30 5.17 14.77
N SER A 255 23.21 5.45 16.06
CA SER A 255 21.92 5.62 16.76
C SER A 255 21.33 7.02 16.50
N SER A 256 20.01 7.18 16.70
CA SER A 256 19.37 8.49 16.64
C SER A 256 19.98 9.44 17.68
N GLY A 257 20.47 10.60 17.23
CA GLY A 257 21.10 11.62 18.08
C GLY A 257 22.64 11.64 18.09
N GLU A 258 23.32 10.67 17.47
CA GLU A 258 24.79 10.67 17.36
C GLU A 258 25.34 11.68 16.33
N GLY A 259 24.47 12.29 15.51
CA GLY A 259 24.86 13.22 14.46
C GLY A 259 25.46 12.52 13.24
N ILE A 260 26.41 13.18 12.58
CA ILE A 260 27.14 12.61 11.43
C ILE A 260 28.33 11.80 11.97
N VAL A 261 28.37 10.50 11.65
CA VAL A 261 29.42 9.59 12.11
C VAL A 261 30.25 9.11 10.93
N SER A 262 31.58 9.27 11.02
CA SER A 262 32.51 8.74 10.03
C SER A 262 32.72 7.24 10.21
N ARG A 263 32.62 6.50 9.10
CA ARG A 263 32.82 5.05 8.99
C ARG A 263 33.69 4.76 7.76
N THR A 264 33.98 3.48 7.57
CA THR A 264 34.73 2.98 6.42
C THR A 264 33.86 2.00 5.66
N ALA A 265 33.71 2.17 4.35
CA ALA A 265 33.12 1.17 3.48
C ALA A 265 34.24 0.27 2.96
N CYS A 266 34.13 -1.03 3.20
CA CYS A 266 35.13 -2.03 2.86
C CYS A 266 34.68 -2.86 1.66
N ALA A 267 35.60 -3.21 0.78
CA ALA A 267 35.34 -4.04 -0.39
C ALA A 267 35.89 -5.46 -0.22
N HIS A 268 35.06 -6.46 -0.56
CA HIS A 268 35.49 -7.85 -0.52
C HIS A 268 36.08 -8.29 -1.87
N TRP A 269 37.33 -8.75 -1.86
CA TRP A 269 37.97 -9.39 -3.01
C TRP A 269 39.02 -10.42 -2.59
N SER A 270 39.16 -11.50 -3.35
CA SER A 270 40.19 -12.54 -3.13
C SER A 270 40.24 -13.11 -1.69
N GLY A 271 39.07 -13.22 -1.03
CA GLY A 271 38.98 -13.70 0.35
C GLY A 271 39.32 -12.67 1.44
N HIS A 272 39.61 -11.41 1.06
CA HIS A 272 39.82 -10.30 1.97
C HIS A 272 38.60 -9.39 1.98
N CYS A 273 37.88 -9.33 3.11
CA CYS A 273 36.66 -8.54 3.26
C CYS A 273 36.85 -7.02 3.21
N CYS A 274 38.08 -6.53 3.29
CA CYS A 274 38.41 -5.11 3.20
C CYS A 274 39.74 -4.95 2.45
N LEU A 275 39.79 -5.42 1.20
CA LEU A 275 40.98 -5.26 0.36
C LEU A 275 41.14 -3.81 -0.09
N TRP A 276 40.01 -3.18 -0.44
CA TRP A 276 39.90 -1.76 -0.70
C TRP A 276 38.92 -1.13 0.26
N ASP A 277 39.07 0.16 0.50
CA ASP A 277 38.20 0.92 1.36
C ASP A 277 37.95 2.34 0.84
N ALA A 278 36.83 2.92 1.26
CA ALA A 278 36.49 4.31 1.03
C ALA A 278 35.90 4.91 2.32
N PRO A 279 36.17 6.20 2.63
CA PRO A 279 35.52 6.88 3.74
C PRO A 279 34.03 7.08 3.43
N VAL A 280 33.19 6.86 4.43
CA VAL A 280 31.74 7.13 4.33
C VAL A 280 31.27 7.81 5.60
N GLN A 281 30.47 8.85 5.48
CA GLN A 281 29.79 9.45 6.63
C GLN A 281 28.35 8.98 6.65
N VAL A 282 27.83 8.64 7.84
CA VAL A 282 26.48 8.12 8.00
C VAL A 282 25.75 8.95 9.05
N LYS A 283 24.50 9.32 8.76
CA LYS A 283 23.61 9.98 9.72
C LYS A 283 22.30 9.23 9.84
N ALA A 284 21.83 9.03 11.06
CA ALA A 284 20.50 8.53 11.37
C ALA A 284 19.49 9.68 11.35
N CYS A 285 18.41 9.54 10.59
CA CYS A 285 17.39 10.56 10.41
C CYS A 285 16.10 10.24 11.18
N GLU A 286 15.33 11.28 11.50
CA GLU A 286 13.98 11.10 12.03
C GLU A 286 13.12 10.32 11.03
N GLY A 287 12.40 9.31 11.52
CA GLY A 287 11.67 8.37 10.66
C GLY A 287 12.39 7.03 10.41
N GLY A 288 13.57 6.83 10.99
CA GLY A 288 14.21 5.51 11.07
C GLY A 288 15.02 5.11 9.84
N TYR A 289 15.42 6.07 9.00
CA TYR A 289 16.26 5.83 7.82
C TYR A 289 17.65 6.45 7.98
N TYR A 290 18.55 6.09 7.07
CA TYR A 290 19.93 6.55 7.05
C TYR A 290 20.25 7.30 5.76
N VAL A 291 21.10 8.33 5.89
CA VAL A 291 21.72 9.01 4.75
C VAL A 291 23.24 8.84 4.82
N TYR A 292 23.87 8.75 3.67
CA TYR A 292 25.27 8.37 3.50
C TYR A 292 25.98 9.40 2.62
N ASN A 293 27.06 10.00 3.12
CA ASN A 293 27.98 10.74 2.27
C ASN A 293 28.89 9.73 1.57
N LEU A 294 28.61 9.41 0.32
CA LEU A 294 29.32 8.42 -0.48
C LEU A 294 30.29 9.11 -1.44
N THR A 295 31.49 8.56 -1.52
CA THR A 295 32.50 8.97 -2.50
C THR A 295 32.70 7.89 -3.56
N ALA A 296 33.25 8.28 -4.70
CA ALA A 296 33.65 7.33 -5.73
C ALA A 296 34.57 6.25 -5.13
N PRO A 297 34.29 4.96 -5.35
CA PRO A 297 35.17 3.88 -4.93
C PRO A 297 36.56 3.99 -5.56
N PRO A 298 37.61 3.43 -4.92
CA PRO A 298 38.98 3.53 -5.43
C PRO A 298 39.22 2.82 -6.78
N GLU A 299 38.32 1.93 -7.19
CA GLU A 299 38.42 1.13 -8.43
C GLU A 299 37.07 1.05 -9.15
N CYS A 300 37.08 0.91 -10.48
CA CYS A 300 35.86 0.93 -11.30
C CYS A 300 34.99 -0.36 -11.23
N HIS A 301 35.31 -1.33 -10.38
CA HIS A 301 34.53 -2.58 -10.26
C HIS A 301 34.00 -2.81 -8.83
N LEU A 302 33.75 -1.69 -8.15
CA LEU A 302 33.25 -1.61 -6.78
C LEU A 302 31.91 -0.87 -6.76
N ALA A 303 30.96 -1.38 -5.98
CA ALA A 303 29.67 -0.74 -5.76
C ALA A 303 29.19 -0.94 -4.31
N TYR A 304 28.47 0.04 -3.79
CA TYR A 304 27.91 0.02 -2.43
C TYR A 304 26.67 -0.87 -2.37
N CYS A 305 26.72 -1.89 -1.51
CA CYS A 305 25.70 -2.92 -1.41
C CYS A 305 24.72 -2.64 -0.27
N THR A 306 23.45 -2.95 -0.50
CA THR A 306 22.37 -2.81 0.46
C THR A 306 21.90 -4.16 1.00
N ASP A 307 21.51 -4.18 2.26
CA ASP A 307 21.00 -5.38 2.92
C ASP A 307 19.47 -5.51 2.72
N PRO A 308 18.96 -6.50 1.98
CA PRO A 308 17.53 -6.65 1.74
C PRO A 308 16.74 -6.98 3.02
N SER A 309 17.39 -7.54 4.05
CA SER A 309 16.75 -7.81 5.35
C SER A 309 16.40 -6.53 6.13
N SER A 310 16.94 -5.37 5.70
CA SER A 310 16.61 -4.08 6.29
C SER A 310 15.23 -3.55 5.90
N VAL A 311 14.57 -4.16 4.92
CA VAL A 311 13.26 -3.73 4.45
C VAL A 311 12.17 -4.32 5.35
N GLU A 312 11.49 -3.48 6.13
CA GLU A 312 10.33 -3.91 6.93
C GLU A 312 9.04 -3.87 6.07
N GLY A 313 8.48 -5.07 5.82
CA GLY A 313 7.30 -5.27 4.98
C GLY A 313 7.67 -5.42 3.50
N THR A 314 7.09 -6.41 2.81
CA THR A 314 7.29 -6.64 1.37
C THR A 314 6.02 -6.30 0.60
N CYS A 315 6.18 -5.78 -0.62
CA CYS A 315 5.05 -5.55 -1.52
C CYS A 315 4.46 -6.83 -2.10
N ASP A 316 5.18 -7.96 -1.98
CA ASP A 316 4.72 -9.26 -2.45
C ASP A 316 3.48 -9.76 -1.69
N GLU A 317 3.19 -9.17 -0.52
CA GLU A 317 1.96 -9.40 0.24
C GLU A 317 0.78 -8.51 -0.18
N CYS A 318 1.00 -7.50 -1.04
CA CYS A 318 -0.05 -6.57 -1.44
C CYS A 318 -0.93 -7.15 -2.55
N SER A 319 -2.24 -6.91 -2.42
CA SER A 319 -3.22 -7.30 -3.43
C SER A 319 -3.05 -6.60 -4.77
N ILE A 320 -3.69 -7.17 -5.80
CA ILE A 320 -4.00 -6.43 -7.04
C ILE A 320 -4.86 -5.17 -6.80
N ASP A 321 -5.64 -5.14 -5.71
CA ASP A 321 -6.53 -4.02 -5.35
C ASP A 321 -5.85 -2.99 -4.42
N GLU A 322 -4.60 -3.23 -4.05
CA GLU A 322 -3.80 -2.38 -3.17
C GLU A 322 -2.60 -1.82 -3.93
N ASP A 323 -2.30 -0.55 -3.70
CA ASP A 323 -1.02 0.06 -4.03
C ASP A 323 -0.03 -0.21 -2.90
N CYS A 324 1.15 -0.68 -3.25
CA CYS A 324 2.24 -0.74 -2.29
C CYS A 324 2.84 0.66 -2.13
N ARG A 325 2.71 1.23 -0.94
CA ARG A 325 3.30 2.54 -0.61
C ARG A 325 4.42 2.38 0.40
N SER A 326 5.51 3.11 0.16
CA SER A 326 6.64 3.19 1.08
C SER A 326 6.54 4.49 1.87
N ASP A 327 6.43 4.37 3.19
CA ASP A 327 6.65 5.48 4.11
C ASP A 327 7.98 5.26 4.80
N ASN A 328 8.99 6.09 4.51
CA ASN A 328 10.30 6.06 5.17
C ASN A 328 11.03 4.69 5.12
N GLY A 329 10.82 3.88 4.08
CA GLY A 329 11.44 2.56 3.95
C GLY A 329 10.65 1.41 4.58
N ARG A 330 9.48 1.73 5.18
CA ARG A 330 8.49 0.74 5.61
C ARG A 330 7.41 0.63 4.53
N TRP A 331 7.26 -0.58 3.98
CA TRP A 331 6.26 -0.83 2.96
C TRP A 331 4.94 -1.24 3.62
N HIS A 332 3.85 -0.64 3.16
CA HIS A 332 2.51 -1.03 3.55
C HIS A 332 1.60 -1.05 2.33
N CYS A 333 0.61 -1.92 2.37
CA CYS A 333 -0.40 -1.98 1.32
C CYS A 333 -1.51 -0.98 1.63
N GLN A 334 -1.90 -0.20 0.63
CA GLN A 334 -2.97 0.77 0.74
C GLN A 334 -3.91 0.60 -0.43
N CYS A 335 -5.21 0.48 -0.17
CA CYS A 335 -6.22 0.35 -1.22
C CYS A 335 -6.06 1.44 -2.30
N LYS A 336 -6.14 1.02 -3.57
CA LYS A 336 -6.13 1.91 -4.73
C LYS A 336 -7.24 2.95 -4.63
N GLY A 337 -6.93 4.19 -5.01
CA GLY A 337 -7.87 5.32 -4.97
C GLY A 337 -8.99 5.24 -6.02
N ASP A 338 -8.94 4.29 -6.94
CA ASP A 338 -9.81 4.21 -8.12
C ASP A 338 -11.22 3.67 -7.84
N PHE A 339 -11.49 3.18 -6.63
CA PHE A 339 -12.82 2.68 -6.27
C PHE A 339 -13.78 3.83 -5.96
N ASN A 340 -14.28 4.49 -7.00
CA ASN A 340 -15.36 5.49 -6.89
C ASN A 340 -16.72 4.78 -6.74
N ILE A 341 -16.83 3.91 -5.73
CA ILE A 341 -18.02 3.12 -5.43
C ILE A 341 -18.88 3.93 -4.46
N THR A 342 -19.94 4.54 -4.99
CA THR A 342 -20.92 5.27 -4.19
C THR A 342 -22.15 4.44 -3.85
N ASP A 343 -22.36 3.32 -4.55
CA ASP A 343 -23.51 2.43 -4.40
C ASP A 343 -23.06 0.96 -4.23
N ILE A 344 -23.73 0.27 -3.32
CA ILE A 344 -23.51 -1.12 -2.92
C ILE A 344 -23.79 -2.10 -4.08
N SER A 345 -24.60 -1.68 -5.05
CA SER A 345 -24.86 -2.46 -6.27
C SER A 345 -23.61 -2.70 -7.11
N LEU A 346 -22.60 -1.82 -7.01
CA LEU A 346 -21.33 -1.89 -7.73
C LEU A 346 -20.26 -2.71 -7.01
N LEU A 347 -20.58 -3.24 -5.82
CA LEU A 347 -19.65 -4.06 -5.06
C LEU A 347 -19.40 -5.39 -5.77
N GLU A 348 -18.14 -5.70 -6.04
CA GLU A 348 -17.74 -6.95 -6.67
C GLU A 348 -17.80 -8.09 -5.65
N ARG A 349 -18.45 -9.19 -6.05
CA ARG A 349 -18.79 -10.29 -5.14
C ARG A 349 -18.31 -11.58 -5.76
N ARG A 350 -17.50 -12.32 -5.03
CA ARG A 350 -17.06 -13.65 -5.43
C ARG A 350 -17.92 -14.69 -4.74
N LEU A 351 -18.65 -15.48 -5.52
CA LEU A 351 -19.47 -16.60 -5.05
C LEU A 351 -18.84 -17.91 -5.52
N GLU A 352 -18.42 -18.75 -4.58
CA GLU A 352 -17.89 -20.08 -4.85
C GLU A 352 -18.87 -21.14 -4.37
N CYS A 353 -19.42 -21.89 -5.33
CA CYS A 353 -20.32 -23.01 -5.07
C CYS A 353 -19.51 -24.32 -5.04
N GLY A 354 -18.97 -24.68 -3.88
CA GLY A 354 -18.28 -25.95 -3.67
C GLY A 354 -19.25 -27.13 -3.52
N ALA A 355 -18.72 -28.35 -3.56
CA ALA A 355 -19.53 -29.57 -3.46
C ALA A 355 -20.21 -29.73 -2.08
N ASN A 356 -19.54 -29.29 -1.01
CA ASN A 356 -20.03 -29.41 0.37
C ASN A 356 -20.38 -28.06 1.00
N ASP A 357 -19.75 -26.98 0.53
CA ASP A 357 -19.78 -25.66 1.15
C ASP A 357 -19.94 -24.57 0.09
N ILE A 358 -20.61 -23.49 0.47
CA ILE A 358 -20.80 -22.28 -0.34
C ILE A 358 -20.03 -21.16 0.36
N LYS A 359 -19.14 -20.49 -0.38
CA LYS A 359 -18.37 -19.35 0.12
C LYS A 359 -18.75 -18.07 -0.62
N VAL A 360 -18.97 -17.00 0.14
CA VAL A 360 -19.19 -15.66 -0.38
C VAL A 360 -18.09 -14.75 0.14
N SER A 361 -17.43 -14.03 -0.77
CA SER A 361 -16.30 -13.15 -0.46
C SER A 361 -16.55 -11.75 -0.99
N LEU A 362 -16.26 -10.74 -0.16
CA LEU A 362 -16.32 -9.32 -0.50
C LEU A 362 -14.94 -8.65 -0.34
N SER A 363 -14.61 -7.72 -1.24
CA SER A 363 -13.34 -6.99 -1.20
C SER A 363 -13.33 -5.95 -0.07
N LYS A 364 -12.32 -6.03 0.79
CA LYS A 364 -12.10 -5.14 1.93
C LYS A 364 -11.81 -3.70 1.48
N CYS A 365 -11.13 -3.52 0.35
CA CYS A 365 -10.85 -2.19 -0.19
C CYS A 365 -12.12 -1.50 -0.70
N GLN A 366 -13.00 -2.24 -1.40
CA GLN A 366 -14.30 -1.73 -1.84
C GLN A 366 -15.23 -1.42 -0.66
N LEU A 367 -15.19 -2.23 0.40
CA LEU A 367 -15.93 -1.95 1.64
C LEU A 367 -15.40 -0.70 2.35
N LYS A 368 -14.09 -0.52 2.39
CA LYS A 368 -13.45 0.67 2.98
C LYS A 368 -13.80 1.95 2.22
N SER A 369 -13.86 1.93 0.89
CA SER A 369 -14.28 3.10 0.10
C SER A 369 -15.75 3.48 0.32
N LEU A 370 -16.61 2.51 0.64
CA LEU A 370 -18.00 2.72 1.05
C LEU A 370 -18.16 3.25 2.49
N GLY A 371 -17.07 3.41 3.24
CA GLY A 371 -17.06 3.90 4.62
C GLY A 371 -17.14 2.83 5.70
N PHE A 372 -16.98 1.55 5.36
CA PHE A 372 -16.91 0.48 6.37
C PHE A 372 -15.50 0.40 6.96
N GLU A 373 -15.27 1.03 8.11
CA GLU A 373 -14.00 0.88 8.85
C GLU A 373 -13.87 -0.47 9.55
N LYS A 374 -15.00 -1.01 10.02
CA LYS A 374 -15.13 -2.37 10.55
C LYS A 374 -16.21 -3.08 9.76
N VAL A 375 -15.96 -4.35 9.42
CA VAL A 375 -16.86 -5.15 8.59
C VAL A 375 -17.46 -6.26 9.44
N PHE A 376 -18.76 -6.17 9.70
CA PHE A 376 -19.53 -7.25 10.30
C PHE A 376 -20.35 -7.95 9.22
N MET A 377 -19.96 -9.18 8.88
CA MET A 377 -20.63 -10.04 7.91
C MET A 377 -21.25 -11.23 8.61
N TYR A 378 -22.54 -11.51 8.36
CA TYR A 378 -23.22 -12.67 8.93
C TYR A 378 -24.37 -13.15 8.04
N LEU A 379 -24.79 -14.41 8.21
CA LEU A 379 -25.90 -15.01 7.45
C LEU A 379 -27.24 -14.87 8.18
N ARG A 380 -28.30 -15.51 7.66
CA ARG A 380 -29.61 -15.59 8.34
C ARG A 380 -29.51 -16.09 9.78
N ASP A 381 -28.60 -17.03 10.04
CA ASP A 381 -28.17 -17.37 11.40
C ASP A 381 -26.90 -16.59 11.74
N SER A 382 -26.98 -15.71 12.74
CA SER A 382 -25.89 -14.83 13.15
C SER A 382 -24.68 -15.56 13.74
N ARG A 383 -24.81 -16.85 14.06
CA ARG A 383 -23.68 -17.70 14.47
C ARG A 383 -22.71 -17.95 13.31
N CYS A 384 -23.19 -17.86 12.07
CA CYS A 384 -22.35 -17.96 10.88
C CYS A 384 -21.90 -16.56 10.48
N SER A 385 -20.72 -16.18 10.97
CA SER A 385 -20.09 -14.87 10.80
C SER A 385 -18.89 -14.92 9.86
N GLY A 386 -18.53 -13.76 9.33
CA GLY A 386 -17.43 -13.60 8.40
C GLY A 386 -16.07 -13.63 9.07
N PHE A 387 -15.07 -14.01 8.30
CA PHE A 387 -13.67 -14.07 8.70
C PHE A 387 -12.78 -13.52 7.59
N ASN A 388 -11.57 -13.09 7.96
CA ASN A 388 -10.53 -12.70 7.00
C ASN A 388 -9.84 -13.96 6.49
N GLU A 389 -9.69 -14.11 5.17
CA GLU A 389 -9.00 -15.27 4.60
C GLU A 389 -7.52 -15.31 5.03
N ARG A 390 -6.99 -16.52 5.31
CA ARG A 390 -5.56 -16.69 5.62
C ARG A 390 -4.76 -16.68 4.33
N GLY A 391 -3.82 -15.73 4.20
CA GLY A 391 -2.92 -15.61 3.04
C GLY A 391 -3.37 -14.60 1.98
N ASN A 392 -4.62 -14.14 2.04
CA ASN A 392 -5.13 -13.06 1.19
C ASN A 392 -5.89 -12.07 2.11
N ARG A 393 -5.26 -10.94 2.44
CA ARG A 393 -5.78 -9.96 3.42
C ARG A 393 -6.93 -9.10 2.87
N ASP A 394 -7.34 -9.37 1.64
CA ASP A 394 -8.18 -8.48 0.84
C ASP A 394 -9.64 -8.90 0.89
N TRP A 395 -9.91 -10.19 1.11
CA TRP A 395 -11.26 -10.73 1.10
C TRP A 395 -11.75 -11.00 2.52
N VAL A 396 -12.95 -10.50 2.81
CA VAL A 396 -13.74 -10.95 3.94
C VAL A 396 -14.75 -11.96 3.42
N SER A 397 -14.70 -13.17 4.00
CA SER A 397 -15.45 -14.32 3.51
C SER A 397 -16.37 -14.88 4.57
N VAL A 398 -17.49 -15.45 4.13
CA VAL A 398 -18.41 -16.24 4.95
C VAL A 398 -18.66 -17.57 4.25
N VAL A 399 -18.69 -18.65 5.03
CA VAL A 399 -18.93 -20.01 4.54
C VAL A 399 -20.19 -20.58 5.17
N THR A 400 -21.00 -21.27 4.37
CA THR A 400 -22.12 -22.10 4.84
C THR A 400 -22.07 -23.47 4.17
N PRO A 401 -22.43 -24.56 4.87
CA PRO A 401 -22.65 -25.85 4.23
C PRO A 401 -23.73 -25.74 3.14
N ALA A 402 -23.55 -26.50 2.05
CA ALA A 402 -24.53 -26.68 0.97
C ALA A 402 -25.65 -27.66 1.41
N GLN A 403 -26.27 -27.36 2.55
CA GLN A 403 -27.30 -28.18 3.20
C GLN A 403 -28.45 -27.30 3.68
N ALA A 404 -29.67 -27.84 3.72
CA ALA A 404 -30.83 -27.14 4.24
C ALA A 404 -30.79 -27.11 5.78
N GLY A 405 -30.91 -25.92 6.38
CA GLY A 405 -30.96 -25.73 7.84
C GLY A 405 -29.73 -25.03 8.42
N PRO A 406 -28.50 -25.59 8.33
CA PRO A 406 -27.29 -24.95 8.81
C PRO A 406 -27.15 -23.52 8.29
N CYS A 407 -26.75 -22.60 9.17
CA CYS A 407 -26.63 -21.16 8.88
C CYS A 407 -27.92 -20.47 8.34
N GLY A 408 -29.09 -21.10 8.50
CA GLY A 408 -30.35 -20.62 7.95
C GLY A 408 -30.45 -20.79 6.43
N THR A 409 -29.65 -21.66 5.82
CA THR A 409 -29.67 -21.93 4.37
C THR A 409 -30.96 -22.64 3.97
N VAL A 410 -31.61 -22.14 2.92
CA VAL A 410 -32.89 -22.65 2.42
C VAL A 410 -32.65 -23.38 1.10
N MET A 411 -33.11 -24.63 1.03
CA MET A 411 -33.07 -25.42 -0.20
C MET A 411 -34.41 -25.37 -0.92
N THR A 412 -34.34 -25.12 -2.23
CA THR A 412 -35.47 -25.22 -3.16
C THR A 412 -35.11 -26.23 -4.25
N LYS A 413 -36.06 -27.06 -4.64
CA LYS A 413 -35.85 -28.11 -5.64
C LYS A 413 -36.76 -27.88 -6.83
N ASN A 414 -36.19 -27.91 -8.02
CA ASN A 414 -36.94 -28.00 -9.28
C ASN A 414 -36.69 -29.38 -9.93
N GLU A 415 -37.15 -29.60 -11.16
CA GLU A 415 -37.03 -30.91 -11.83
C GLU A 415 -35.59 -31.30 -12.20
N THR A 416 -34.68 -30.32 -12.32
CA THR A 416 -33.32 -30.51 -12.86
C THR A 416 -32.21 -30.15 -11.87
N HIS A 417 -32.49 -29.29 -10.89
CA HIS A 417 -31.51 -28.71 -9.96
C HIS A 417 -32.07 -28.59 -8.54
N ALA A 418 -31.18 -28.74 -7.56
CA ALA A 418 -31.38 -28.31 -6.19
C ALA A 418 -30.64 -26.98 -5.97
N THR A 419 -31.37 -25.94 -5.60
CA THR A 419 -30.83 -24.60 -5.37
C THR A 419 -30.82 -24.29 -3.88
N TYR A 420 -29.63 -24.08 -3.34
CA TYR A 420 -29.41 -23.62 -1.97
C TYR A 420 -29.23 -22.10 -1.97
N SER A 421 -29.99 -21.40 -1.14
CA SER A 421 -30.02 -19.94 -1.08
C SER A 421 -29.86 -19.44 0.36
N ASN A 422 -29.19 -18.30 0.51
CA ASN A 422 -29.06 -17.61 1.79
C ASN A 422 -28.92 -16.10 1.57
N ILE A 423 -28.95 -15.32 2.65
CA ILE A 423 -28.80 -13.87 2.66
C ILE A 423 -27.59 -13.53 3.51
N LEU A 424 -26.68 -12.76 2.93
CA LEU A 424 -25.56 -12.15 3.61
C LEU A 424 -25.96 -10.75 4.07
N TYR A 425 -25.79 -10.49 5.36
CA TYR A 425 -26.00 -9.19 5.99
C TYR A 425 -24.65 -8.53 6.24
N LEU A 426 -24.58 -7.23 5.95
CA LEU A 426 -23.39 -6.42 6.11
C LEU A 426 -23.70 -5.20 6.98
N ALA A 427 -22.87 -4.97 7.99
CA ALA A 427 -22.96 -3.84 8.91
C ALA A 427 -21.56 -3.28 9.23
N ASP A 428 -21.52 -1.98 9.53
CA ASP A 428 -20.35 -1.21 9.96
C ASP A 428 -20.16 -1.24 11.49
N GLU A 429 -21.27 -1.32 12.22
CA GLU A 429 -21.31 -1.45 13.68
C GLU A 429 -22.21 -2.58 14.15
N ILE A 430 -22.10 -2.92 15.44
CA ILE A 430 -22.99 -3.87 16.11
C ILE A 430 -24.44 -3.32 16.18
N ILE A 431 -24.61 -1.99 16.19
CA ILE A 431 -25.91 -1.31 16.25
C ILE A 431 -26.21 -0.68 14.90
N ILE A 432 -27.17 -1.25 14.16
CA ILE A 432 -27.55 -0.74 12.84
C ILE A 432 -28.62 0.33 13.00
N ARG A 433 -28.31 1.59 12.64
CA ARG A 433 -29.27 2.72 12.71
C ARG A 433 -29.93 3.00 11.36
N ASP A 434 -29.13 3.16 10.30
CA ASP A 434 -29.64 3.72 9.03
C ASP A 434 -29.35 2.87 7.77
N ARG A 435 -28.40 1.93 7.80
CA ARG A 435 -27.98 1.13 6.63
C ARG A 435 -27.96 -0.37 6.90
N ASN A 436 -29.04 -1.05 6.53
CA ASN A 436 -29.11 -2.52 6.53
C ASN A 436 -28.85 -3.06 5.12
N ILE A 437 -27.62 -3.50 4.85
CA ILE A 437 -27.28 -4.06 3.54
C ILE A 437 -27.52 -5.57 3.53
N LYS A 438 -28.26 -6.03 2.51
CA LYS A 438 -28.61 -7.44 2.34
C LYS A 438 -28.23 -7.89 0.93
N ILE A 439 -27.41 -8.92 0.85
CA ILE A 439 -26.96 -9.52 -0.41
C ILE A 439 -27.53 -10.94 -0.49
N ASN A 440 -28.43 -11.16 -1.45
CA ASN A 440 -28.98 -12.48 -1.72
C ASN A 440 -28.00 -13.26 -2.60
N PHE A 441 -27.74 -14.53 -2.25
CA PHE A 441 -26.94 -15.43 -3.07
C PHE A 441 -27.56 -16.83 -3.12
N ALA A 442 -27.32 -17.55 -4.21
CA ALA A 442 -27.80 -18.92 -4.39
C ALA A 442 -26.85 -19.74 -5.26
N CYS A 443 -26.69 -21.01 -4.92
CA CYS A 443 -25.93 -22.01 -5.69
C CYS A 443 -26.87 -23.13 -6.14
N SER A 444 -26.86 -23.44 -7.43
CA SER A 444 -27.69 -24.48 -8.02
C SER A 444 -26.85 -25.67 -8.43
N TYR A 445 -27.23 -26.86 -7.95
CA TYR A 445 -26.54 -28.12 -8.21
C TYR A 445 -27.44 -29.02 -9.05
N PRO A 446 -26.93 -29.69 -10.10
CA PRO A 446 -27.72 -30.60 -10.90
C PRO A 446 -28.20 -31.78 -10.04
N LEU A 447 -29.44 -32.20 -10.24
CA LEU A 447 -29.99 -33.37 -9.58
C LEU A 447 -29.43 -34.63 -10.24
N ASP A 448 -28.60 -35.37 -9.51
CA ASP A 448 -28.26 -36.76 -9.81
C ASP A 448 -29.06 -37.70 -8.88
N MET A 449 -28.92 -39.03 -9.05
CA MET A 449 -29.66 -39.99 -8.22
C MET A 449 -29.39 -39.81 -6.71
N LYS A 450 -28.15 -39.49 -6.34
CA LYS A 450 -27.71 -39.37 -4.94
C LYS A 450 -28.29 -38.11 -4.31
N VAL A 451 -28.11 -36.96 -4.94
CA VAL A 451 -28.70 -35.68 -4.53
C VAL A 451 -30.22 -35.80 -4.50
N SER A 452 -30.82 -36.50 -5.46
CA SER A 452 -32.26 -36.70 -5.51
C SER A 452 -32.82 -37.49 -4.33
N LEU A 453 -32.09 -38.51 -3.87
CA LEU A 453 -32.45 -39.28 -2.67
C LEU A 453 -32.24 -38.49 -1.39
N MET A 454 -31.10 -37.80 -1.25
CA MET A 454 -30.78 -37.01 -0.06
C MET A 454 -31.70 -35.79 0.11
N THR A 455 -32.21 -35.23 -0.99
CA THR A 455 -33.13 -34.08 -0.99
C THR A 455 -34.61 -34.47 -0.82
N SER A 456 -34.94 -35.76 -0.84
CA SER A 456 -36.32 -36.25 -0.72
C SER A 456 -36.72 -36.37 0.76
N LEU A 457 -37.92 -35.92 1.13
CA LEU A 457 -38.37 -35.91 2.52
C LEU A 457 -38.57 -37.33 3.11
N GLN A 458 -39.15 -38.25 2.33
CA GLN A 458 -39.41 -39.64 2.74
C GLN A 458 -39.31 -40.60 1.54
N PRO A 459 -38.10 -40.83 0.98
CA PRO A 459 -37.94 -41.72 -0.18
C PRO A 459 -38.18 -43.19 0.17
N VAL A 460 -38.77 -43.93 -0.77
CA VAL A 460 -38.82 -45.41 -0.71
C VAL A 460 -37.44 -45.96 -1.03
N VAL A 461 -36.67 -46.28 0.02
CA VAL A 461 -35.27 -46.71 -0.08
C VAL A 461 -34.96 -47.90 0.82
N SER A 462 -34.16 -48.83 0.33
CA SER A 462 -33.53 -49.91 1.10
C SER A 462 -32.06 -49.56 1.34
N VAL A 463 -31.55 -49.84 2.53
CA VAL A 463 -30.16 -49.52 2.92
C VAL A 463 -29.44 -50.78 3.40
N LEU A 464 -28.20 -50.96 2.98
CA LEU A 464 -27.31 -52.04 3.41
C LEU A 464 -25.92 -51.47 3.71
N ASN A 465 -25.34 -51.82 4.86
CA ASN A 465 -23.98 -51.42 5.21
C ASN A 465 -23.00 -52.57 4.99
N ILE A 466 -21.91 -52.32 4.29
CA ILE A 466 -20.87 -53.30 3.94
C ILE A 466 -19.52 -52.78 4.45
N SER A 467 -18.84 -53.54 5.29
CA SER A 467 -17.46 -53.23 5.70
C SER A 467 -16.47 -54.06 4.90
N VAL A 468 -15.48 -53.40 4.28
CA VAL A 468 -14.38 -54.08 3.58
C VAL A 468 -13.10 -53.86 4.37
N GLY A 469 -12.43 -54.95 4.77
CA GLY A 469 -11.24 -54.91 5.62
C GLY A 469 -10.15 -54.01 5.01
N GLY A 470 -9.74 -52.98 5.76
CA GLY A 470 -8.68 -52.04 5.38
C GLY A 470 -9.07 -50.88 4.46
N THR A 471 -10.31 -50.80 3.97
CA THR A 471 -10.75 -49.74 3.00
C THR A 471 -11.97 -48.93 3.45
N GLY A 472 -12.57 -49.26 4.60
CA GLY A 472 -13.63 -48.47 5.24
C GLY A 472 -15.01 -49.11 5.19
N MET A 473 -16.01 -48.35 5.63
CA MET A 473 -17.42 -48.75 5.63
C MET A 473 -18.15 -48.10 4.45
N PHE A 474 -18.87 -48.92 3.71
CA PHE A 474 -19.68 -48.52 2.57
C PHE A 474 -21.16 -48.67 2.92
N THR A 475 -21.99 -47.76 2.43
CA THR A 475 -23.46 -47.79 2.55
C THR A 475 -24.05 -47.90 1.15
N VAL A 476 -24.79 -48.96 0.88
CA VAL A 476 -25.51 -49.18 -0.38
C VAL A 476 -26.98 -48.80 -0.19
N ARG A 477 -27.51 -47.98 -1.09
CA ARG A 477 -28.91 -47.54 -1.07
C ARG A 477 -29.59 -47.94 -2.37
N MET A 478 -30.69 -48.68 -2.31
CA MET A 478 -31.54 -49.01 -3.46
C MET A 478 -32.85 -48.23 -3.37
N ALA A 479 -33.23 -47.54 -4.44
CA ALA A 479 -34.46 -46.75 -4.47
C ALA A 479 -35.20 -46.87 -5.81
N LEU A 480 -36.49 -46.54 -5.78
CA LEU A 480 -37.36 -46.51 -6.95
C LEU A 480 -37.62 -45.08 -7.40
N PHE A 481 -37.52 -44.83 -8.71
CA PHE A 481 -37.66 -43.51 -9.34
C PHE A 481 -38.85 -43.47 -10.30
N GLN A 482 -39.43 -42.27 -10.47
CA GLN A 482 -40.62 -42.01 -11.28
C GLN A 482 -40.30 -41.82 -12.77
N SER A 483 -39.08 -41.43 -13.10
CA SER A 483 -38.65 -41.04 -14.44
C SER A 483 -37.39 -41.79 -14.89
N PRO A 484 -37.15 -41.93 -16.21
CA PRO A 484 -35.94 -42.56 -16.76
C PRO A 484 -34.66 -41.78 -16.49
N SER A 485 -34.75 -40.53 -16.02
CA SER A 485 -33.61 -39.73 -15.57
C SER A 485 -33.10 -40.11 -14.17
N TYR A 486 -33.86 -40.92 -13.42
CA TYR A 486 -33.54 -41.33 -12.05
C TYR A 486 -33.34 -40.15 -11.07
N THR A 487 -34.08 -39.05 -11.26
CA THR A 487 -33.96 -37.82 -10.43
C THR A 487 -35.13 -37.59 -9.47
N GLN A 488 -36.22 -38.34 -9.62
CA GLN A 488 -37.43 -38.19 -8.81
C GLN A 488 -37.75 -39.51 -8.11
N PRO A 489 -37.28 -39.75 -6.87
CA PRO A 489 -37.62 -40.97 -6.14
C PRO A 489 -39.09 -40.98 -5.73
N TYR A 490 -39.69 -42.16 -5.65
CA TYR A 490 -41.00 -42.33 -5.01
C TYR A 490 -40.92 -42.03 -3.52
N GLN A 491 -41.98 -41.45 -2.97
CA GLN A 491 -42.09 -41.13 -1.54
C GLN A 491 -43.23 -41.91 -0.88
N GLY A 492 -43.06 -42.26 0.40
CA GLY A 492 -44.06 -42.96 1.21
C GLY A 492 -43.65 -44.38 1.61
N SER A 493 -44.61 -45.19 2.05
CA SER A 493 -44.40 -46.57 2.54
C SER A 493 -44.73 -47.66 1.52
N SER A 494 -45.44 -47.33 0.45
CA SER A 494 -45.78 -48.24 -0.65
C SER A 494 -45.92 -47.46 -1.96
N VAL A 495 -45.73 -48.14 -3.08
CA VAL A 495 -45.82 -47.55 -4.42
C VAL A 495 -46.96 -48.21 -5.18
N THR A 496 -47.78 -47.44 -5.90
CA THR A 496 -48.89 -47.95 -6.69
C THR A 496 -48.75 -47.54 -8.15
N LEU A 497 -48.60 -48.49 -9.07
CA LEU A 497 -48.36 -48.24 -10.50
C LEU A 497 -49.36 -48.96 -11.40
N THR A 498 -49.52 -48.47 -12.62
CA THR A 498 -50.23 -49.18 -13.70
C THR A 498 -49.31 -50.23 -14.33
N THR A 499 -49.87 -51.21 -15.04
CA THR A 499 -49.09 -52.27 -15.74
C THR A 499 -48.25 -51.73 -16.91
N ASP A 500 -48.61 -50.56 -17.42
CA ASP A 500 -47.89 -49.93 -18.52
C ASP A 500 -46.75 -49.01 -18.01
N ALA A 501 -46.65 -48.83 -16.69
CA ALA A 501 -45.59 -48.03 -16.09
C ALA A 501 -44.28 -48.83 -16.03
N PHE A 502 -43.16 -48.12 -16.13
CA PHE A 502 -41.83 -48.68 -15.90
C PHE A 502 -41.41 -48.44 -14.46
N LEU A 503 -40.78 -49.46 -13.87
CA LEU A 503 -40.06 -49.38 -12.62
C LEU A 503 -38.63 -48.95 -12.91
N TYR A 504 -38.25 -47.73 -12.53
CA TYR A 504 -36.85 -47.26 -12.64
C TYR A 504 -36.14 -47.48 -11.31
N VAL A 505 -35.26 -48.47 -11.23
CA VAL A 505 -34.56 -48.84 -10.01
C VAL A 505 -33.10 -48.37 -10.08
N GLY A 506 -32.69 -47.58 -9.12
CA GLY A 506 -31.31 -47.12 -8.97
C GLY A 506 -30.70 -47.60 -7.66
N ILE A 507 -29.46 -48.05 -7.71
CA ILE A 507 -28.66 -48.43 -6.55
C ILE A 507 -27.40 -47.56 -6.51
N ILE A 508 -27.06 -47.05 -5.32
CA ILE A 508 -25.96 -46.11 -5.11
C ILE A 508 -25.07 -46.60 -3.97
N LEU A 509 -23.76 -46.49 -4.17
CA LEU A 509 -22.73 -46.70 -3.17
C LEU A 509 -22.29 -45.36 -2.57
N ASP A 510 -22.31 -45.27 -1.24
CA ASP A 510 -21.83 -44.13 -0.45
C ASP A 510 -20.73 -44.57 0.53
N GLY A 511 -19.79 -43.66 0.83
CA GLY A 511 -18.72 -43.91 1.81
C GLY A 511 -17.54 -44.70 1.25
N GLY A 512 -16.43 -44.71 1.99
CA GLY A 512 -15.17 -45.32 1.56
C GLY A 512 -14.54 -44.64 0.33
N ASP A 513 -13.62 -45.34 -0.33
CA ASP A 513 -12.98 -44.90 -1.56
C ASP A 513 -13.78 -45.33 -2.80
N LEU A 514 -14.67 -44.45 -3.26
CA LEU A 514 -15.53 -44.70 -4.42
C LEU A 514 -14.76 -44.76 -5.75
N SER A 515 -13.49 -44.32 -5.80
CA SER A 515 -12.69 -44.39 -7.03
C SER A 515 -12.22 -45.80 -7.35
N ARG A 516 -12.14 -46.66 -6.32
CA ARG A 516 -11.64 -48.03 -6.43
C ARG A 516 -12.71 -49.08 -6.71
N PHE A 517 -13.94 -48.84 -6.24
CA PHE A 517 -15.01 -49.84 -6.27
C PHE A 517 -16.14 -49.48 -7.24
N ALA A 518 -16.53 -50.46 -8.05
CA ALA A 518 -17.75 -50.44 -8.84
C ALA A 518 -18.88 -51.13 -8.08
N LEU A 519 -20.10 -50.61 -8.21
CA LEU A 519 -21.29 -51.30 -7.75
C LEU A 519 -21.74 -52.31 -8.81
N LEU A 520 -21.85 -53.58 -8.44
CA LEU A 520 -22.28 -54.66 -9.34
C LEU A 520 -23.52 -55.36 -8.79
N MET A 521 -24.60 -55.39 -9.57
CA MET A 521 -25.80 -56.18 -9.32
C MET A 521 -25.55 -57.61 -9.83
N THR A 522 -25.49 -58.58 -8.91
CA THR A 522 -25.29 -59.99 -9.25
C THR A 522 -26.61 -60.65 -9.59
N ASN A 523 -27.60 -60.55 -8.70
CA ASN A 523 -28.93 -61.14 -8.88
C ASN A 523 -30.00 -60.16 -8.43
N CYS A 524 -30.89 -59.75 -9.33
CA CYS A 524 -32.09 -58.98 -8.99
C CYS A 524 -33.33 -59.80 -9.37
N TYR A 525 -34.24 -59.97 -8.43
CA TYR A 525 -35.43 -60.77 -8.61
C TYR A 525 -36.60 -60.19 -7.84
N ALA A 526 -37.81 -60.55 -8.25
CA ALA A 526 -39.03 -60.20 -7.55
C ALA A 526 -39.67 -61.42 -6.91
N THR A 527 -40.43 -61.17 -5.86
CA THR A 527 -41.22 -62.16 -5.12
C THR A 527 -42.61 -61.60 -4.81
N PRO A 528 -43.62 -62.46 -4.60
CA PRO A 528 -44.96 -62.03 -4.19
C PRO A 528 -45.05 -61.66 -2.71
N SER A 529 -44.07 -62.05 -1.89
CA SER A 529 -44.00 -61.81 -0.45
C SER A 529 -42.76 -60.96 -0.11
N SER A 530 -42.76 -60.31 1.06
CA SER A 530 -41.59 -59.52 1.50
C SER A 530 -40.35 -60.37 1.82
N ASN A 531 -40.46 -61.71 1.74
CA ASN A 531 -39.38 -62.63 2.02
C ASN A 531 -38.52 -62.86 0.78
N ALA A 532 -37.26 -62.42 0.82
CA ALA A 532 -36.29 -62.62 -0.25
C ALA A 532 -36.02 -64.10 -0.58
N THR A 533 -36.27 -65.02 0.37
CA THR A 533 -36.04 -66.46 0.16
C THR A 533 -37.23 -67.21 -0.44
N ASP A 534 -38.33 -66.52 -0.78
CA ASP A 534 -39.54 -67.11 -1.37
C ASP A 534 -39.21 -68.08 -2.53
N PRO A 535 -39.81 -69.28 -2.59
CA PRO A 535 -39.57 -70.22 -3.70
C PRO A 535 -40.00 -69.66 -5.05
N LEU A 536 -41.00 -68.77 -5.10
CA LEU A 536 -41.44 -68.13 -6.33
C LEU A 536 -40.60 -66.87 -6.58
N LYS A 537 -39.55 -67.02 -7.40
CA LYS A 537 -38.66 -65.92 -7.82
C LYS A 537 -38.82 -65.64 -9.31
N TYR A 538 -39.03 -64.38 -9.64
CA TYR A 538 -38.93 -63.89 -11.01
C TYR A 538 -37.61 -63.13 -11.18
N PHE A 539 -36.64 -63.69 -11.90
CA PHE A 539 -35.33 -63.09 -12.07
C PHE A 539 -35.32 -62.03 -13.17
N ILE A 540 -34.99 -60.80 -12.78
CA ILE A 540 -34.81 -59.65 -13.68
C ILE A 540 -33.36 -59.61 -14.17
N ILE A 541 -32.42 -59.79 -13.23
CA ILE A 541 -30.98 -59.95 -13.48
C ILE A 541 -30.56 -61.24 -12.80
N GLN A 542 -29.87 -62.12 -13.53
CA GLN A 542 -29.37 -63.38 -13.00
C GLN A 542 -27.92 -63.56 -13.45
N ASP A 543 -27.02 -63.89 -12.52
CA ASP A 543 -25.58 -64.02 -12.80
C ASP A 543 -25.01 -62.79 -13.55
N ARG A 544 -25.30 -61.59 -13.03
CA ARG A 544 -24.83 -60.27 -13.49
C ARG A 544 -25.46 -59.75 -14.79
N CYS A 545 -26.24 -60.56 -15.49
CA CYS A 545 -26.82 -60.23 -16.78
C CYS A 545 -28.35 -60.17 -16.75
N PRO A 546 -28.98 -59.29 -17.54
CA PRO A 546 -30.44 -59.24 -17.63
C PRO A 546 -31.00 -60.59 -18.11
N SER A 547 -32.25 -60.85 -17.74
CA SER A 547 -33.02 -61.98 -18.28
C SER A 547 -33.25 -61.79 -19.78
N LEU A 548 -33.05 -62.84 -20.56
CA LEU A 548 -33.32 -62.82 -22.01
C LEU A 548 -34.78 -63.15 -22.34
N GLU A 549 -35.55 -63.62 -21.34
CA GLU A 549 -36.95 -63.99 -21.51
C GLU A 549 -37.89 -62.78 -21.51
N ASP A 550 -37.45 -61.66 -20.94
CA ASP A 550 -38.23 -60.42 -20.85
C ASP A 550 -37.53 -59.27 -21.58
N SER A 551 -38.11 -58.88 -22.72
CA SER A 551 -37.64 -57.76 -23.54
C SER A 551 -37.83 -56.38 -22.89
N THR A 552 -38.61 -56.28 -21.81
CA THR A 552 -38.87 -55.01 -21.12
C THR A 552 -37.77 -54.62 -20.15
N VAL A 553 -36.88 -55.55 -19.80
CA VAL A 553 -35.74 -55.31 -18.91
C VAL A 553 -34.65 -54.55 -19.65
N GLN A 554 -34.31 -53.36 -19.15
CA GLN A 554 -33.21 -52.54 -19.67
C GLN A 554 -32.24 -52.20 -18.55
N VAL A 555 -31.00 -52.64 -18.67
CA VAL A 555 -29.91 -52.28 -17.76
C VAL A 555 -29.12 -51.13 -18.39
N VAL A 556 -29.16 -49.97 -17.75
CA VAL A 556 -28.47 -48.77 -18.24
C VAL A 556 -26.99 -48.82 -17.82
N GLU A 557 -26.73 -49.25 -16.60
CA GLU A 557 -25.39 -49.26 -16.02
C GLU A 557 -25.28 -50.34 -14.93
N ASN A 558 -24.25 -51.17 -14.99
CA ASN A 558 -23.96 -52.20 -13.99
C ASN A 558 -22.46 -52.53 -13.97
N GLY A 559 -21.77 -52.32 -12.84
CA GLY A 559 -20.33 -52.59 -12.72
C GLY A 559 -19.41 -51.58 -13.42
N GLU A 560 -19.90 -50.37 -13.74
CA GLU A 560 -19.13 -49.32 -14.44
C GLU A 560 -18.81 -48.11 -13.54
N SER A 561 -19.61 -47.87 -12.50
CA SER A 561 -19.41 -46.77 -11.55
C SER A 561 -19.88 -47.18 -10.14
N PRO A 562 -19.81 -46.28 -9.14
CA PRO A 562 -20.41 -46.49 -7.83
C PRO A 562 -21.95 -46.53 -7.83
N GLN A 563 -22.57 -46.54 -9.01
CA GLN A 563 -24.02 -46.56 -9.20
C GLN A 563 -24.40 -47.68 -10.16
N SER A 564 -25.64 -48.16 -10.04
CA SER A 564 -26.20 -49.16 -10.94
C SER A 564 -27.67 -48.87 -11.20
N ARG A 565 -28.12 -49.05 -12.44
CA ARG A 565 -29.44 -48.61 -12.89
C ARG A 565 -30.04 -49.63 -13.84
N PHE A 566 -31.27 -50.05 -13.54
CA PHE A 566 -32.08 -50.83 -14.47
C PHE A 566 -33.53 -50.38 -14.43
N SER A 567 -34.23 -50.70 -15.50
CA SER A 567 -35.67 -50.53 -15.59
C SER A 567 -36.33 -51.80 -16.08
N VAL A 568 -37.57 -52.02 -15.64
CA VAL A 568 -38.41 -53.15 -16.04
C VAL A 568 -39.86 -52.69 -16.06
N GLN A 569 -40.65 -53.19 -17.00
CA GLN A 569 -42.07 -52.86 -17.03
C GLN A 569 -42.77 -53.49 -15.82
N MET A 570 -43.75 -52.79 -15.25
CA MET A 570 -44.48 -53.26 -14.09
C MET A 570 -45.24 -54.56 -14.39
N PHE A 571 -45.10 -55.57 -13.52
CA PHE A 571 -45.75 -56.87 -13.66
C PHE A 571 -46.47 -57.31 -12.39
N ARG A 572 -47.20 -58.44 -12.48
CA ARG A 572 -47.93 -59.06 -11.37
C ARG A 572 -47.71 -60.57 -11.42
N PHE A 573 -47.53 -61.21 -10.26
CA PHE A 573 -47.51 -62.66 -10.17
C PHE A 573 -48.91 -63.25 -10.41
N THR A 574 -48.97 -64.34 -11.17
CA THR A 574 -50.21 -65.11 -11.38
C THR A 574 -50.64 -65.79 -10.07
N GLY A 575 -51.95 -65.85 -9.80
CA GLY A 575 -52.49 -66.50 -8.60
C GLY A 575 -52.87 -65.55 -7.45
N ASN A 576 -53.57 -64.45 -7.74
CA ASN A 576 -54.11 -63.50 -6.74
C ASN A 576 -53.08 -62.71 -5.89
N TYR A 577 -51.80 -62.68 -6.28
CA TYR A 577 -50.83 -61.80 -5.63
C TYR A 577 -50.98 -60.36 -6.14
N ASP A 578 -51.34 -59.41 -5.27
CA ASP A 578 -51.47 -57.97 -5.60
C ASP A 578 -50.21 -57.16 -5.27
N LEU A 579 -49.26 -57.77 -4.56
CA LEU A 579 -48.02 -57.16 -4.10
C LEU A 579 -46.82 -57.75 -4.84
N VAL A 580 -45.86 -56.90 -5.13
CA VAL A 580 -44.54 -57.26 -5.66
C VAL A 580 -43.48 -56.65 -4.74
N TYR A 581 -42.50 -57.45 -4.37
CA TYR A 581 -41.29 -57.02 -3.68
C TYR A 581 -40.08 -57.25 -4.58
N LEU A 582 -39.15 -56.31 -4.58
CA LEU A 582 -37.90 -56.35 -5.34
C LEU A 582 -36.74 -56.65 -4.40
N HIS A 583 -35.90 -57.58 -4.82
CA HIS A 583 -34.73 -58.03 -4.10
C HIS A 583 -33.52 -57.96 -5.03
N CYS A 584 -32.45 -57.28 -4.61
CA CYS A 584 -31.22 -57.17 -5.39
C CYS A 584 -30.01 -57.51 -4.52
N GLU A 585 -29.30 -58.55 -4.91
CA GLU A 585 -27.98 -58.90 -4.39
C GLU A 585 -26.92 -58.01 -5.06
N VAL A 586 -26.08 -57.38 -4.23
CA VAL A 586 -25.04 -56.46 -4.67
C VAL A 586 -23.64 -56.94 -4.25
N TYR A 587 -22.67 -56.68 -5.11
CA TYR A 587 -21.27 -56.96 -4.90
C TYR A 587 -20.44 -55.71 -5.18
N LEU A 588 -19.44 -55.45 -4.31
CA LEU A 588 -18.51 -54.35 -4.48
C LEU A 588 -17.31 -54.88 -5.25
N CYS A 589 -17.23 -54.53 -6.53
CA CYS A 589 -16.20 -55.01 -7.44
C CYS A 589 -15.00 -54.08 -7.41
N ASP A 590 -13.79 -54.62 -7.24
CA ASP A 590 -12.55 -53.83 -7.18
C ASP A 590 -11.94 -53.69 -8.59
N PHE A 591 -11.98 -52.48 -9.15
CA PHE A 591 -11.48 -52.21 -10.51
C PHE A 591 -9.98 -52.54 -10.69
N MET A 592 -9.21 -52.58 -9.61
CA MET A 592 -7.78 -52.88 -9.67
C MET A 592 -7.50 -54.38 -9.83
N ASN A 593 -8.42 -55.24 -9.38
CA ASN A 593 -8.21 -56.67 -9.28
C ASN A 593 -9.03 -57.48 -10.30
N GLU A 594 -10.16 -56.95 -10.76
CA GLU A 594 -11.08 -57.65 -11.65
C GLU A 594 -11.80 -56.72 -12.64
N ASN A 595 -12.24 -57.29 -13.76
CA ASN A 595 -13.05 -56.54 -14.72
C ASN A 595 -14.52 -56.54 -14.27
N CYS A 596 -14.99 -55.37 -13.81
CA CYS A 596 -16.30 -55.23 -13.18
C CYS A 596 -17.48 -55.23 -14.17
N LYS A 597 -17.27 -54.79 -15.41
CA LYS A 597 -18.33 -54.71 -16.41
C LYS A 597 -18.67 -56.11 -16.95
N PRO A 598 -19.90 -56.63 -16.75
CA PRO A 598 -20.26 -57.97 -17.21
C PRO A 598 -20.43 -58.01 -18.74
N THR A 599 -19.96 -59.07 -19.37
CA THR A 599 -20.18 -59.34 -20.80
C THR A 599 -21.30 -60.35 -20.99
N CYS A 600 -22.46 -59.89 -21.44
CA CYS A 600 -23.64 -60.72 -21.64
C CYS A 600 -23.73 -61.17 -23.10
N SER A 601 -23.21 -62.37 -23.41
CA SER A 601 -23.36 -62.99 -24.73
C SER A 601 -24.72 -63.68 -24.85
N GLY A 602 -25.49 -63.38 -25.90
CA GLY A 602 -26.85 -63.92 -26.14
C GLY A 602 -26.94 -65.42 -26.47
N GLY A 603 -25.95 -66.22 -26.06
CA GLY A 603 -25.93 -67.66 -26.23
C GLY A 603 -26.23 -68.38 -24.92
N THR A 604 -27.02 -69.44 -24.99
CA THR A 604 -27.46 -70.32 -23.90
C THR A 604 -26.29 -70.94 -23.12
N ARG A 605 -25.66 -70.16 -22.22
CA ARG A 605 -24.97 -70.74 -21.07
C ARG A 605 -26.03 -71.06 -20.03
N PHE A 606 -26.10 -72.31 -19.61
CA PHE A 606 -26.82 -72.71 -18.41
C PHE A 606 -26.30 -71.84 -17.25
N ARG A 607 -27.06 -70.81 -16.88
CA ARG A 607 -26.85 -70.01 -15.68
C ARG A 607 -27.15 -70.95 -14.51
N SER A 608 -26.10 -71.46 -13.86
CA SER A 608 -26.24 -72.49 -12.83
C SER A 608 -26.89 -71.99 -11.54
N GLY A 609 -27.35 -70.72 -11.50
CA GLY A 609 -28.00 -70.12 -10.34
C GLY A 609 -27.07 -70.20 -9.14
N GLY A 610 -26.06 -69.33 -9.11
CA GLY A 610 -25.18 -69.23 -7.93
C GLY A 610 -25.99 -69.04 -6.65
N VAL A 611 -25.45 -69.54 -5.53
CA VAL A 611 -26.05 -69.34 -4.20
C VAL A 611 -26.14 -67.84 -3.91
N ILE A 612 -27.34 -67.32 -3.64
CA ILE A 612 -27.59 -65.91 -3.33
C ILE A 612 -27.20 -65.65 -1.87
N ASP A 613 -26.25 -64.74 -1.64
CA ASP A 613 -25.85 -64.31 -0.31
C ASP A 613 -26.87 -63.30 0.25
N GLN A 614 -27.72 -63.77 1.17
CA GLN A 614 -28.77 -62.94 1.78
C GLN A 614 -28.22 -61.75 2.58
N SER A 615 -26.96 -61.79 3.04
CA SER A 615 -26.34 -60.64 3.72
C SER A 615 -26.07 -59.47 2.78
N ARG A 616 -26.11 -59.71 1.47
CA ARG A 616 -25.86 -58.73 0.42
C ARG A 616 -27.10 -58.31 -0.37
N VAL A 617 -28.30 -58.67 0.12
CA VAL A 617 -29.57 -58.38 -0.56
C VAL A 617 -30.21 -57.11 -0.02
N LEU A 618 -30.53 -56.18 -0.93
CA LEU A 618 -31.39 -55.02 -0.70
C LEU A 618 -32.85 -55.39 -1.01
N ASN A 619 -33.81 -54.93 -0.20
CA ASN A 619 -35.21 -55.31 -0.28
C ASN A 619 -36.12 -54.07 -0.41
N LEU A 620 -36.90 -53.95 -1.47
CA LEU A 620 -37.75 -52.79 -1.75
C LEU A 620 -39.19 -53.22 -2.06
N GLY A 621 -40.16 -52.64 -1.37
CA GLY A 621 -41.58 -52.91 -1.56
C GLY A 621 -42.38 -52.57 -0.28
N PRO A 622 -43.72 -52.75 -0.31
CA PRO A 622 -44.51 -53.34 -1.39
C PRO A 622 -44.75 -52.39 -2.56
N ILE A 623 -44.78 -52.97 -3.76
CA ILE A 623 -45.20 -52.32 -5.00
C ILE A 623 -46.54 -52.95 -5.42
N THR A 624 -47.57 -52.12 -5.59
CA THR A 624 -48.95 -52.51 -5.85
C THR A 624 -49.41 -52.08 -7.23
N ARG A 625 -50.36 -52.80 -7.81
CA ARG A 625 -51.03 -52.36 -9.04
C ARG A 625 -52.18 -51.40 -8.71
N LYS A 626 -52.32 -50.32 -9.48
CA LYS A 626 -53.53 -49.50 -9.49
C LYS A 626 -54.65 -50.30 -10.16
N GLY A 627 -55.62 -50.78 -9.39
CA GLY A 627 -56.81 -51.43 -9.94
C GLY A 627 -57.66 -50.45 -10.74
N GLU A 628 -58.12 -50.85 -11.93
CA GLU A 628 -59.21 -50.15 -12.62
C GLU A 628 -60.48 -50.26 -11.75
N ARG A 629 -61.10 -49.12 -11.44
CA ARG A 629 -62.42 -49.13 -10.80
C ARG A 629 -63.41 -49.76 -11.79
N ALA A 630 -64.08 -50.82 -11.33
CA ALA A 630 -65.34 -51.26 -11.92
C ALA A 630 -66.35 -50.09 -11.95
N PRO A 631 -67.26 -50.02 -12.94
CA PRO A 631 -68.28 -48.98 -12.98
C PRO A 631 -69.17 -49.10 -11.72
N PRO A 632 -69.71 -47.99 -11.19
CA PRO A 632 -70.47 -48.04 -9.96
C PRO A 632 -71.73 -48.88 -10.20
N SER A 633 -71.85 -50.01 -9.52
CA SER A 633 -73.11 -50.71 -9.37
C SER A 633 -74.05 -49.79 -8.61
N SER A 634 -75.10 -49.34 -9.29
CA SER A 634 -76.22 -48.63 -8.71
C SER A 634 -76.93 -49.50 -7.67
N THR A 635 -76.75 -49.20 -6.39
CA THR A 635 -77.73 -49.56 -5.36
C THR A 635 -77.86 -48.42 -4.35
N PHE A 636 -79.03 -47.79 -4.41
CA PHE A 636 -79.59 -46.87 -3.43
C PHE A 636 -79.46 -47.41 -2.00
N LEU A 637 -79.22 -46.53 -1.01
CA LEU A 637 -80.00 -46.43 0.24
C LEU A 637 -79.47 -45.31 1.17
N LEU A 638 -80.28 -44.24 1.26
CA LEU A 638 -80.64 -43.43 2.44
C LEU A 638 -79.55 -42.79 3.34
N LEU A 639 -79.39 -41.45 3.19
CA LEU A 639 -78.90 -40.56 4.24
C LEU A 639 -79.90 -40.50 5.42
N LYS A 640 -79.42 -40.74 6.65
CA LYS A 640 -80.00 -40.17 7.88
C LYS A 640 -78.96 -39.24 8.50
N VAL A 641 -79.30 -37.95 8.51
CA VAL A 641 -78.55 -36.88 9.18
C VAL A 641 -78.92 -36.88 10.67
N TRP A 642 -77.92 -36.87 11.55
CA TRP A 642 -78.07 -36.48 12.96
C TRP A 642 -76.96 -35.46 13.29
N LEU A 643 -77.38 -34.21 13.57
CA LEU A 643 -76.57 -33.20 14.25
C LEU A 643 -76.50 -33.54 15.75
N PRO A 644 -75.42 -33.18 16.46
CA PRO A 644 -75.50 -32.84 17.87
C PRO A 644 -75.29 -31.34 18.13
N LEU A 645 -76.12 -30.85 19.05
CA LEU A 645 -76.12 -29.51 19.63
C LEU A 645 -74.87 -29.23 20.47
N ILE A 646 -74.45 -27.96 20.44
CA ILE A 646 -73.52 -27.32 21.37
C ILE A 646 -74.32 -26.87 22.60
N LEU A 647 -73.84 -27.22 23.80
CA LEU A 647 -74.27 -26.63 25.06
C LEU A 647 -73.01 -26.11 25.79
N GLY A 648 -73.04 -24.83 26.16
CA GLY A 648 -71.96 -24.17 26.87
C GLY A 648 -71.96 -24.46 28.37
N ALA A 649 -70.78 -24.28 28.98
CA ALA A 649 -70.66 -23.95 30.39
C ALA A 649 -69.39 -23.12 30.61
N THR A 650 -69.61 -21.93 31.15
CA THR A 650 -68.61 -21.00 31.70
C THR A 650 -67.98 -21.57 32.98
N LEU A 651 -66.66 -21.45 33.14
CA LEU A 651 -66.03 -21.46 34.44
C LEU A 651 -64.86 -20.46 34.49
N THR A 652 -64.99 -19.47 35.35
CA THR A 652 -63.99 -18.49 35.76
C THR A 652 -63.05 -19.09 36.82
N VAL A 653 -61.73 -18.94 36.65
CA VAL A 653 -60.77 -18.92 37.77
C VAL A 653 -59.65 -17.93 37.44
N THR A 654 -59.58 -16.87 38.23
CA THR A 654 -58.42 -15.99 38.45
C THR A 654 -57.52 -16.61 39.54
N LEU A 655 -56.19 -16.55 39.40
CA LEU A 655 -55.25 -16.23 40.49
C LEU A 655 -53.80 -16.15 40.00
N GLN A 656 -53.20 -14.99 40.33
CA GLN A 656 -51.80 -14.53 40.34
C GLN A 656 -51.03 -14.35 39.03
#